data_AF-A0A2A6RKU0-F1
#
_entry.id   AF-A0A2A6RKU0-F1
#
_cell.length_a   1.000
_cell.length_b   1.000
_cell.length_c   1.000
_cell.angle_alpha   90.00
_cell.angle_beta   90.00
_cell.angle_gamma   90.00
#
_symmetry.space_group_name_H-M   'P 1'
#
loop_
_entity.id
_entity.type
_entity.pdbx_description
1 polymer ?
#
loop_
_entity_poly.entity_id
_entity_poly.type
_entity_poly.pdbx_seq_one_letter_code
_entity_poly.pdbx_strand_id
1 'polypeptide(L)'
;MLLVLLSGCAMPFLNRSTPVLEPTATPEPTATPLPNLTDELTVSELGLMLTLPTGWVSVMRDGTLKLAASEAALNLGSPGADLVFTLDATPLVALQAQLGEAAASDPAPFFDLSSSAVEQADYTLGPTTTLVLEGYAGLAADLSGPGVAGRLAVILGPEVALRVLAQATSEAWQAQEPLYTALLERLRFVPLPTPTPTATPVHQASQPLIVDVGPPGFVLRLGGRAGPPDGRFVAARGLAVAPDGTLYLAESRRGVWVFAPDGILLMTFGADELLDAYDVARAPDGELFVADFGRNAIARFSAEGEFIKRWGSAGDGLAQFGLASPQRIAMGPDGSIYALDARPGSEGGRVVSSVVRFSAEGDLLERIALPDDLAPADLVVAPDGSIFLAETFGGVVQVAPDGSELARLGDPVDPQALAAAALDRDTQGNLYLATYSAGIVKLNPNGQVIARGGEPTSAGNLPNPGELSLPNGIVVAPGDLVWVSDNSGEYSAVSALRLQSVTDSTETEADETAAATAEAETPTLTPTITATDLLRQWASEANASSYYAPDYPPSNATGPPRVEGCQDSPNAWAAAEPNSLEILELRYATPVFAVGVIVHQSFNPGFISQIELFDERGNASVIYSAEPALSEQCPQLLEVTFPQTLNRIVAVRLTIDQRPGANWSEIDAVELLGLP
;
A
#
# COMPACT_ATOMS: atom_id res chain seq x y z
N MET A 1 67.51 -34.24 20.27
CA MET A 1 68.81 -34.65 20.86
C MET A 1 69.33 -33.41 21.59
N LEU A 2 69.29 -33.24 22.90
CA LEU A 2 69.89 -34.00 24.01
C LEU A 2 69.33 -33.38 25.31
N LEU A 3 68.58 -34.10 26.15
CA LEU A 3 69.01 -34.73 27.42
C LEU A 3 69.41 -33.78 28.59
N VAL A 4 68.51 -33.70 29.59
CA VAL A 4 68.69 -34.05 31.02
C VAL A 4 69.58 -33.20 31.95
N LEU A 5 69.10 -33.06 33.21
CA LEU A 5 69.75 -33.27 34.54
C LEU A 5 69.09 -32.31 35.59
N LEU A 6 68.73 -32.63 36.86
CA LEU A 6 69.01 -33.74 37.80
C LEU A 6 68.09 -33.66 39.06
N SER A 7 67.81 -34.85 39.64
CA SER A 7 67.78 -35.26 41.08
C SER A 7 66.87 -34.58 42.12
N GLY A 8 66.26 -35.25 43.12
CA GLY A 8 66.26 -36.65 43.58
C GLY A 8 66.07 -36.78 45.12
N CYS A 9 65.32 -37.81 45.56
CA CYS A 9 65.10 -38.38 46.93
C CYS A 9 64.10 -37.68 47.89
N ALA A 10 63.31 -38.34 48.78
CA ALA A 10 62.81 -39.71 49.01
C ALA A 10 61.84 -39.66 50.24
N MET A 11 60.81 -40.54 50.34
CA MET A 11 60.40 -41.33 51.55
C MET A 11 58.99 -41.99 51.41
N PRO A 12 58.69 -43.09 52.15
CA PRO A 12 57.76 -44.14 51.72
C PRO A 12 56.47 -44.33 52.56
N PHE A 13 55.62 -45.22 52.04
CA PHE A 13 54.25 -45.62 52.39
C PHE A 13 54.01 -46.28 53.77
N LEU A 14 52.78 -46.13 54.27
CA LEU A 14 52.11 -47.07 55.18
C LEU A 14 50.63 -47.25 54.80
N ASN A 15 50.15 -48.49 54.93
CA ASN A 15 48.85 -49.01 54.51
C ASN A 15 48.03 -49.35 55.76
N ARG A 16 46.73 -48.99 55.87
CA ARG A 16 45.80 -49.64 56.82
C ARG A 16 44.31 -49.39 56.51
N SER A 17 43.54 -50.40 56.91
CA SER A 17 42.18 -50.84 56.57
C SER A 17 41.02 -49.90 56.93
N THR A 18 39.96 -49.96 56.12
CA THR A 18 38.66 -49.29 56.31
C THR A 18 37.66 -50.13 57.13
N PRO A 19 36.93 -49.53 58.11
CA PRO A 19 35.71 -50.10 58.67
C PRO A 19 34.44 -49.54 57.99
N VAL A 20 33.44 -50.41 57.86
CA VAL A 20 32.10 -50.16 57.32
C VAL A 20 31.24 -49.42 58.35
N LEU A 21 30.52 -48.38 57.92
CA LEU A 21 29.47 -47.67 58.69
C LEU A 21 28.10 -47.94 58.06
N GLU A 22 27.09 -48.17 58.91
CA GLU A 22 25.68 -48.39 58.54
C GLU A 22 25.06 -47.16 57.82
N PRO A 23 24.05 -47.35 56.95
CA PRO A 23 23.43 -46.26 56.22
C PRO A 23 22.57 -45.37 57.12
N THR A 24 22.94 -44.10 57.19
CA THR A 24 22.12 -43.02 57.77
C THR A 24 20.86 -42.82 56.95
N ALA A 25 19.69 -42.74 57.60
CA ALA A 25 18.41 -42.48 56.95
C ALA A 25 18.46 -41.19 56.10
N THR A 26 18.07 -41.31 54.83
CA THR A 26 17.96 -40.19 53.88
C THR A 26 16.85 -39.24 54.34
N PRO A 27 17.10 -37.92 54.50
CA PRO A 27 16.04 -36.97 54.78
C PRO A 27 15.06 -36.91 53.60
N GLU A 28 13.76 -36.99 53.89
CA GLU A 28 12.70 -36.69 52.92
C GLU A 28 12.87 -35.23 52.45
N PRO A 29 12.97 -34.97 51.13
CA PRO A 29 13.12 -33.61 50.63
C PRO A 29 11.81 -32.84 50.86
N THR A 30 11.84 -31.89 51.79
CA THR A 30 10.79 -30.88 51.94
C THR A 30 10.78 -30.02 50.67
N ALA A 31 9.70 -30.08 49.90
CA ALA A 31 9.55 -29.29 48.67
C ALA A 31 9.76 -27.79 48.96
N THR A 32 10.71 -27.18 48.27
CA THR A 32 10.92 -25.72 48.31
C THR A 32 9.63 -25.04 47.86
N PRO A 33 9.09 -24.07 48.62
CA PRO A 33 7.89 -23.35 48.19
C PRO A 33 8.16 -22.64 46.86
N LEU A 34 7.19 -22.72 45.95
CA LEU A 34 7.25 -22.03 44.66
C LEU A 34 7.45 -20.52 44.85
N PRO A 35 8.31 -19.87 44.05
CA PRO A 35 8.42 -18.42 44.09
C PRO A 35 7.12 -17.76 43.61
N ASN A 36 6.84 -16.55 44.10
CA ASN A 36 5.72 -15.76 43.61
C ASN A 36 6.00 -15.29 42.17
N LEU A 37 5.04 -15.50 41.27
CA LEU A 37 5.08 -15.01 39.89
C LEU A 37 4.37 -13.65 39.83
N THR A 38 5.14 -12.57 39.71
CA THR A 38 4.62 -11.19 39.75
C THR A 38 5.16 -10.28 38.66
N ASP A 39 6.31 -10.60 38.08
CA ASP A 39 6.94 -9.72 37.09
C ASP A 39 6.39 -10.07 35.70
N GLU A 40 5.79 -9.11 35.02
CA GLU A 40 5.26 -9.32 33.66
C GLU A 40 6.31 -8.98 32.61
N LEU A 41 6.47 -9.89 31.64
CA LEU A 41 7.33 -9.72 30.47
C LEU A 41 6.49 -9.91 29.20
N THR A 42 6.33 -8.84 28.43
CA THR A 42 5.71 -8.89 27.10
C THR A 42 6.78 -9.00 26.03
N VAL A 43 6.63 -9.98 25.13
CA VAL A 43 7.57 -10.25 24.04
C VAL A 43 6.81 -10.16 22.72
N SER A 44 6.72 -8.94 22.20
CA SER A 44 5.96 -8.62 20.99
C SER A 44 6.43 -9.40 19.76
N GLU A 45 7.73 -9.69 19.66
CA GLU A 45 8.31 -10.49 18.56
C GLU A 45 7.78 -11.93 18.49
N LEU A 46 7.31 -12.48 19.62
CA LEU A 46 6.74 -13.82 19.71
C LEU A 46 5.22 -13.82 19.92
N GLY A 47 4.59 -12.64 20.10
CA GLY A 47 3.17 -12.52 20.40
C GLY A 47 2.78 -13.05 21.79
N LEU A 48 3.68 -12.93 22.78
CA LEU A 48 3.51 -13.55 24.10
C LEU A 48 3.57 -12.53 25.24
N MET A 49 2.88 -12.86 26.33
CA MET A 49 3.07 -12.26 27.64
C MET A 49 3.31 -13.37 28.68
N LEU A 50 4.33 -13.19 29.51
CA LEU A 50 4.74 -14.14 30.53
C LEU A 50 4.70 -13.48 31.92
N THR A 51 4.33 -14.23 32.95
CA THR A 51 4.50 -13.80 34.35
C THR A 51 5.60 -14.62 35.01
N LEU A 52 6.68 -13.96 35.41
CA LEU A 52 7.93 -14.56 35.90
C LEU A 52 8.14 -14.32 37.41
N PRO A 53 9.02 -15.09 38.07
CA PRO A 53 9.49 -14.76 39.40
C PRO A 53 10.28 -13.46 39.41
N THR A 54 10.19 -12.72 40.51
CA THR A 54 10.92 -11.46 40.64
C THR A 54 12.43 -11.63 40.47
N GLY A 55 13.02 -10.82 39.59
CA GLY A 55 14.47 -10.78 39.35
C GLY A 55 15.00 -11.82 38.36
N TRP A 56 14.12 -12.54 37.65
CA TRP A 56 14.52 -13.35 36.51
C TRP A 56 15.06 -12.49 35.36
N VAL A 57 16.00 -13.06 34.62
CA VAL A 57 16.61 -12.42 33.45
C VAL A 57 16.15 -13.08 32.16
N SER A 58 16.12 -12.30 31.09
CA SER A 58 15.71 -12.73 29.76
C SER A 58 16.73 -12.34 28.69
N VAL A 59 16.95 -13.20 27.70
CA VAL A 59 17.72 -12.87 26.50
C VAL A 59 16.99 -13.33 25.25
N MET A 60 16.87 -12.44 24.26
CA MET A 60 16.36 -12.73 22.92
C MET A 60 17.53 -12.84 21.95
N ARG A 61 17.61 -13.93 21.17
CA ARG A 61 18.55 -14.10 20.06
C ARG A 61 17.91 -14.95 18.96
N ASP A 62 18.02 -14.50 17.71
CA ASP A 62 17.60 -15.24 16.53
C ASP A 62 16.16 -15.81 16.63
N GLY A 63 15.22 -14.98 17.12
CA GLY A 63 13.81 -15.38 17.29
C GLY A 63 13.55 -16.36 18.45
N THR A 64 14.52 -16.58 19.32
CA THR A 64 14.40 -17.46 20.50
C THR A 64 14.58 -16.66 21.79
N LEU A 65 13.61 -16.77 22.70
CA LEU A 65 13.64 -16.20 24.05
C LEU A 65 14.17 -17.23 25.03
N LYS A 66 15.16 -16.87 25.85
CA LYS A 66 15.60 -17.68 27.00
C LYS A 66 15.43 -16.92 28.30
N LEU A 67 14.90 -17.60 29.31
CA LEU A 67 14.62 -17.07 30.65
C LEU A 67 15.29 -17.94 31.72
N ALA A 68 15.89 -17.32 32.73
CA ALA A 68 16.44 -18.03 33.89
C ALA A 68 16.56 -17.12 35.12
N ALA A 69 16.88 -17.71 36.28
CA ALA A 69 17.07 -16.99 37.53
C ALA A 69 18.32 -16.08 37.56
N SER A 70 19.29 -16.28 36.66
CA SER A 70 20.50 -15.47 36.59
C SER A 70 21.12 -15.44 35.20
N GLU A 71 21.88 -14.39 34.90
CA GLU A 71 22.61 -14.26 33.62
C GLU A 71 23.69 -15.34 33.47
N ALA A 72 24.24 -15.82 34.59
CA ALA A 72 25.15 -16.95 34.61
C ALA A 72 24.47 -18.22 34.08
N ALA A 73 23.23 -18.49 34.47
CA ALA A 73 22.47 -19.65 34.00
C ALA A 73 22.17 -19.59 32.49
N LEU A 74 21.89 -18.39 31.94
CA LEU A 74 21.64 -18.20 30.51
C LEU A 74 22.88 -18.44 29.62
N ASN A 75 24.08 -18.21 30.17
CA ASN A 75 25.34 -18.25 29.42
C ASN A 75 26.06 -19.61 29.50
N LEU A 76 25.50 -20.60 30.19
CA LEU A 76 26.08 -21.93 30.24
C LEU A 76 25.96 -22.63 28.88
N GLY A 77 27.05 -23.28 28.43
CA GLY A 77 27.03 -24.14 27.24
C GLY A 77 26.28 -25.47 27.43
N SER A 78 25.81 -25.76 28.64
CA SER A 78 25.00 -26.93 28.99
C SER A 78 24.11 -26.60 30.19
N PRO A 79 22.94 -27.23 30.35
CA PRO A 79 22.00 -26.91 31.44
C PRO A 79 22.62 -27.02 32.84
N GLY A 80 22.36 -26.01 33.68
CA GLY A 80 22.78 -25.94 35.09
C GLY A 80 21.66 -26.36 36.05
N ALA A 81 21.87 -26.14 37.36
CA ALA A 81 20.85 -26.46 38.38
C ALA A 81 19.62 -25.52 38.34
N ASP A 82 19.78 -24.34 37.77
CA ASP A 82 18.69 -23.39 37.56
C ASP A 82 17.88 -23.78 36.31
N LEU A 83 16.57 -23.59 36.37
CA LEU A 83 15.68 -23.77 35.24
C LEU A 83 16.00 -22.75 34.14
N VAL A 84 16.28 -23.25 32.93
CA VAL A 84 16.35 -22.45 31.71
C VAL A 84 15.10 -22.74 30.89
N PHE A 85 14.31 -21.70 30.63
CA PHE A 85 13.05 -21.78 29.92
C PHE A 85 13.21 -21.08 28.56
N THR A 86 13.18 -21.88 27.49
CA THR A 86 13.45 -21.43 26.12
C THR A 86 12.15 -21.46 25.30
N LEU A 87 11.85 -20.40 24.56
CA LEU A 87 10.68 -20.33 23.70
C LEU A 87 11.03 -19.80 22.32
N ASP A 88 10.34 -20.32 21.31
CA ASP A 88 10.29 -19.75 19.96
C ASP A 88 8.88 -19.93 19.38
N ALA A 89 8.50 -19.06 18.46
CA ALA A 89 7.19 -19.06 17.84
C ALA A 89 7.34 -19.14 16.32
N THR A 90 6.61 -20.04 15.68
CA THR A 90 6.56 -20.19 14.23
C THR A 90 5.19 -19.74 13.74
N PRO A 91 5.07 -18.81 12.77
CA PRO A 91 3.78 -18.44 12.20
C PRO A 91 3.01 -19.66 11.69
N LEU A 92 1.72 -19.77 12.00
CA LEU A 92 0.91 -20.94 11.59
C LEU A 92 0.89 -21.11 10.07
N VAL A 93 0.86 -20.01 9.32
CA VAL A 93 0.91 -20.01 7.86
C VAL A 93 2.20 -20.64 7.33
N ALA A 94 3.35 -20.34 7.96
CA ALA A 94 4.62 -20.93 7.60
C ALA A 94 4.66 -22.43 7.94
N LEU A 95 4.08 -22.81 9.09
CA LEU A 95 3.97 -24.21 9.51
C LEU A 95 3.04 -25.03 8.59
N GLN A 96 1.93 -24.45 8.15
CA GLN A 96 1.01 -25.05 7.16
C GLN A 96 1.69 -25.25 5.82
N ALA A 97 2.46 -24.26 5.35
CA ALA A 97 3.21 -24.38 4.11
C ALA A 97 4.26 -25.51 4.17
N GLN A 98 4.82 -25.77 5.36
CA GLN A 98 5.85 -26.80 5.56
C GLN A 98 5.27 -28.20 5.78
N LEU A 99 4.19 -28.33 6.56
CA LEU A 99 3.68 -29.62 7.06
C LEU A 99 2.26 -29.98 6.56
N GLY A 100 1.63 -29.09 5.80
CA GLY A 100 0.27 -29.23 5.27
C GLY A 100 -0.80 -28.60 6.16
N GLU A 101 -2.00 -28.41 5.60
CA GLU A 101 -3.13 -27.69 6.24
C GLU A 101 -3.55 -28.23 7.60
N ALA A 102 -3.43 -29.55 7.82
CA ALA A 102 -3.78 -30.17 9.10
C ALA A 102 -2.92 -29.62 10.27
N ALA A 103 -1.70 -29.13 9.99
CA ALA A 103 -0.77 -28.63 10.99
C ALA A 103 -1.22 -27.31 11.66
N ALA A 104 -2.25 -26.63 11.13
CA ALA A 104 -2.87 -25.48 11.80
C ALA A 104 -3.85 -25.86 12.92
N SER A 105 -4.30 -27.12 12.96
CA SER A 105 -5.33 -27.58 13.90
C SER A 105 -4.92 -28.82 14.70
N ASP A 106 -3.88 -29.51 14.27
CA ASP A 106 -3.28 -30.66 14.95
C ASP A 106 -1.86 -30.33 15.40
N PRO A 107 -1.54 -30.34 16.70
CA PRO A 107 -0.19 -30.08 17.20
C PRO A 107 0.82 -31.19 16.90
N ALA A 108 0.38 -32.39 16.50
CA ALA A 108 1.26 -33.56 16.32
C ALA A 108 2.39 -33.33 15.29
N PRO A 109 2.14 -32.81 14.06
CA PRO A 109 3.20 -32.59 13.08
C PRO A 109 4.29 -31.62 13.55
N PHE A 110 3.90 -30.56 14.27
CA PHE A 110 4.85 -29.60 14.83
C PHE A 110 5.62 -30.18 16.03
N PHE A 111 4.96 -31.02 16.83
CA PHE A 111 5.61 -31.77 17.90
C PHE A 111 6.66 -32.73 17.34
N ASP A 112 6.36 -33.46 16.25
CA ASP A 112 7.29 -34.39 15.61
C ASP A 112 8.51 -33.66 15.02
N LEU A 113 8.30 -32.50 14.37
CA LEU A 113 9.37 -31.64 13.89
C LEU A 113 10.28 -31.16 15.04
N SER A 114 9.66 -30.72 16.14
CA SER A 114 10.38 -30.23 17.32
C SER A 114 11.14 -31.35 18.05
N SER A 115 10.53 -32.54 18.13
CA SER A 115 11.13 -33.73 18.72
C SER A 115 12.37 -34.17 17.96
N SER A 116 12.30 -34.16 16.62
CA SER A 116 13.42 -34.51 15.75
C SER A 116 14.64 -33.62 15.98
N ALA A 117 14.45 -32.31 16.20
CA ALA A 117 15.53 -31.37 16.48
C ALA A 117 16.17 -31.62 17.86
N VAL A 118 15.35 -31.99 18.85
CA VAL A 118 15.79 -32.29 20.21
C VAL A 118 16.57 -33.61 20.28
N GLU A 119 16.11 -34.64 19.59
CA GLU A 119 16.77 -35.96 19.56
C GLU A 119 18.14 -35.91 18.86
N GLN A 120 18.30 -35.04 17.85
CA GLN A 120 19.60 -34.78 17.21
C GLN A 120 20.64 -34.15 18.15
N ALA A 121 20.21 -33.62 19.30
CA ALA A 121 21.07 -33.06 20.34
C ALA A 121 21.37 -34.05 21.49
N ASP A 122 21.26 -35.36 21.23
CA ASP A 122 21.51 -36.47 22.18
C ASP A 122 20.55 -36.52 23.39
N TYR A 123 19.34 -35.99 23.24
CA TYR A 123 18.26 -36.14 24.23
C TYR A 123 17.22 -37.19 23.79
N THR A 124 16.51 -37.77 24.74
CA THR A 124 15.38 -38.68 24.52
C THR A 124 14.11 -38.08 25.08
N LEU A 125 13.01 -38.22 24.34
CA LEU A 125 11.68 -37.79 24.76
C LEU A 125 10.85 -38.98 25.25
N GLY A 126 10.10 -38.76 26.33
CA GLY A 126 9.11 -39.69 26.87
C GLY A 126 7.82 -39.71 26.03
N PRO A 127 6.79 -40.43 26.52
CA PRO A 127 5.49 -40.44 25.86
C PRO A 127 4.85 -39.03 25.85
N THR A 128 4.18 -38.70 24.76
CA THR A 128 3.45 -37.44 24.64
C THR A 128 2.22 -37.40 25.54
N THR A 129 1.96 -36.22 26.09
CA THR A 129 0.80 -35.88 26.91
C THR A 129 0.10 -34.67 26.29
N THR A 130 -1.22 -34.63 26.38
CA THR A 130 -2.01 -33.51 25.87
C THR A 130 -1.92 -32.31 26.81
N LEU A 131 -1.74 -31.13 26.24
CA LEU A 131 -1.70 -29.85 26.94
C LEU A 131 -2.80 -28.94 26.36
N VAL A 132 -3.43 -28.14 27.22
CA VAL A 132 -4.34 -27.07 26.79
C VAL A 132 -3.91 -25.78 27.47
N LEU A 133 -3.65 -24.74 26.68
CA LEU A 133 -3.25 -23.43 27.16
C LEU A 133 -4.17 -22.38 26.54
N GLU A 134 -4.90 -21.62 27.35
CA GLU A 134 -5.89 -20.64 26.88
C GLU A 134 -6.93 -21.16 25.89
N GLY A 135 -7.27 -22.46 25.97
CA GLY A 135 -8.19 -23.12 25.03
C GLY A 135 -7.54 -23.61 23.73
N TYR A 136 -6.24 -23.33 23.54
CA TYR A 136 -5.45 -23.83 22.42
C TYR A 136 -4.86 -25.21 22.72
N ALA A 137 -4.86 -26.07 21.70
CA ALA A 137 -4.37 -27.44 21.80
C ALA A 137 -2.84 -27.50 21.73
N GLY A 138 -2.25 -28.41 22.50
CA GLY A 138 -0.81 -28.65 22.53
C GLY A 138 -0.43 -30.06 22.94
N LEU A 139 0.86 -30.37 22.78
CA LEU A 139 1.48 -31.63 23.19
C LEU A 139 2.74 -31.36 24.00
N ALA A 140 3.02 -32.19 25.00
CA ALA A 140 4.23 -32.11 25.79
C ALA A 140 4.82 -33.50 26.07
N ALA A 141 6.15 -33.59 26.16
CA ALA A 141 6.83 -34.80 26.61
C ALA A 141 8.05 -34.47 27.48
N ASP A 142 8.32 -35.34 28.45
CA ASP A 142 9.50 -35.24 29.30
C ASP A 142 10.76 -35.53 28.50
N LEU A 143 11.80 -34.75 28.78
CA LEU A 143 13.11 -34.82 28.16
C LEU A 143 14.12 -35.42 29.14
N SER A 144 14.95 -36.36 28.68
CA SER A 144 16.11 -36.85 29.43
C SER A 144 17.34 -36.97 28.54
N GLY A 145 18.54 -36.68 29.07
CA GLY A 145 19.80 -36.88 28.35
C GLY A 145 21.01 -36.82 29.28
N PRO A 146 22.24 -36.76 28.74
CA PRO A 146 23.47 -36.77 29.53
C PRO A 146 23.56 -35.61 30.55
N GLY A 147 23.15 -35.86 31.79
CA GLY A 147 23.19 -34.88 32.90
C GLY A 147 22.08 -33.81 32.85
N VAL A 148 21.11 -33.94 31.94
CA VAL A 148 20.02 -32.98 31.72
C VAL A 148 18.67 -33.68 31.87
N ALA A 149 17.70 -33.00 32.46
CA ALA A 149 16.30 -33.36 32.37
C ALA A 149 15.47 -32.10 32.07
N GLY A 150 14.29 -32.31 31.48
CA GLY A 150 13.50 -31.20 30.98
C GLY A 150 12.11 -31.60 30.52
N ARG A 151 11.44 -30.67 29.84
CA ARG A 151 10.18 -30.91 29.14
C ARG A 151 10.12 -30.07 27.87
N LEU A 152 9.70 -30.70 26.77
CA LEU A 152 9.33 -30.04 25.53
C LEU A 152 7.81 -29.93 25.48
N ALA A 153 7.30 -28.76 25.13
CA ALA A 153 5.89 -28.55 24.83
C ALA A 153 5.74 -27.77 23.53
N VAL A 154 4.69 -28.06 22.76
CA VAL A 154 4.24 -27.25 21.64
C VAL A 154 2.76 -26.90 21.81
N ILE A 155 2.37 -25.68 21.43
CA ILE A 155 0.99 -25.16 21.55
C ILE A 155 0.64 -24.44 20.25
N LEU A 156 -0.52 -24.73 19.64
CA LEU A 156 -1.02 -24.02 18.47
C LEU A 156 -1.88 -22.83 18.90
N GLY A 157 -1.27 -21.65 19.02
CA GLY A 157 -1.97 -20.40 19.33
C GLY A 157 -2.83 -19.87 18.17
N PRO A 158 -3.36 -18.64 18.27
CA PRO A 158 -4.25 -18.08 17.25
C PRO A 158 -3.55 -17.79 15.90
N GLU A 159 -2.30 -17.33 15.94
CA GLU A 159 -1.53 -16.92 14.75
C GLU A 159 -0.17 -17.63 14.64
N VAL A 160 0.30 -18.22 15.74
CA VAL A 160 1.63 -18.85 15.84
C VAL A 160 1.55 -20.21 16.54
N ALA A 161 2.41 -21.14 16.12
CA ALA A 161 2.75 -22.34 16.86
C ALA A 161 3.92 -22.06 17.79
N LEU A 162 3.69 -22.16 19.09
CA LEU A 162 4.66 -21.92 20.15
C LEU A 162 5.40 -23.22 20.50
N ARG A 163 6.73 -23.18 20.55
CA ARG A 163 7.56 -24.23 21.13
C ARG A 163 8.18 -23.76 22.43
N VAL A 164 8.12 -24.60 23.46
CA VAL A 164 8.67 -24.35 24.79
C VAL A 164 9.59 -25.50 25.17
N LEU A 165 10.86 -25.21 25.41
CA LEU A 165 11.85 -26.16 25.91
C LEU A 165 12.38 -25.70 27.27
N ALA A 166 12.10 -26.47 28.30
CA ALA A 166 12.55 -26.21 29.66
C ALA A 166 13.58 -27.25 30.10
N GLN A 167 14.72 -26.81 30.62
CA GLN A 167 15.83 -27.70 30.97
C GLN A 167 16.51 -27.29 32.28
N ALA A 168 16.96 -28.29 33.03
CA ALA A 168 17.89 -28.16 34.16
C ALA A 168 18.77 -29.42 34.23
N THR A 169 19.68 -29.49 35.20
CA THR A 169 20.38 -30.75 35.49
C THR A 169 19.40 -31.82 35.93
N SER A 170 19.69 -33.09 35.63
CA SER A 170 18.81 -34.21 36.01
C SER A 170 18.52 -34.27 37.51
N GLU A 171 19.48 -33.85 38.34
CA GLU A 171 19.33 -33.79 39.81
C GLU A 171 18.41 -32.65 40.27
N ALA A 172 18.41 -31.51 39.56
CA ALA A 172 17.62 -30.33 39.94
C ALA A 172 16.20 -30.33 39.36
N TRP A 173 15.97 -31.05 38.25
CA TRP A 173 14.71 -31.00 37.51
C TRP A 173 13.47 -31.28 38.36
N GLN A 174 13.50 -32.28 39.25
CA GLN A 174 12.34 -32.58 40.11
C GLN A 174 11.94 -31.41 41.02
N ALA A 175 12.89 -30.57 41.43
CA ALA A 175 12.60 -29.37 42.22
C ALA A 175 12.14 -28.18 41.34
N GLN A 176 12.49 -28.17 40.06
CA GLN A 176 12.19 -27.09 39.10
C GLN A 176 10.90 -27.33 38.30
N GLU A 177 10.46 -28.57 38.14
CA GLU A 177 9.25 -28.93 37.39
C GLU A 177 7.98 -28.19 37.85
N PRO A 178 7.74 -28.00 39.16
CA PRO A 178 6.59 -27.20 39.61
C PRO A 178 6.67 -25.75 39.11
N LEU A 179 7.88 -25.17 39.03
CA LEU A 179 8.08 -23.81 38.54
C LEU A 179 7.86 -23.72 37.04
N TYR A 180 8.35 -24.69 36.27
CA TYR A 180 8.02 -24.83 34.85
C TYR A 180 6.51 -24.83 34.61
N THR A 181 5.78 -25.63 35.39
CA THR A 181 4.32 -25.77 35.25
C THR A 181 3.64 -24.43 35.54
N ALA A 182 4.03 -23.76 36.63
CA ALA A 182 3.48 -22.47 37.00
C ALA A 182 3.78 -21.36 35.96
N LEU A 183 4.97 -21.38 35.35
CA LEU A 183 5.35 -20.47 34.26
C LEU A 183 4.49 -20.70 33.01
N LEU A 184 4.31 -21.96 32.62
CA LEU A 184 3.54 -22.34 31.44
C LEU A 184 2.05 -21.96 31.59
N GLU A 185 1.45 -22.21 32.76
CA GLU A 185 0.05 -21.86 33.04
C GLU A 185 -0.26 -20.35 33.02
N ARG A 186 0.78 -19.52 33.18
CA ARG A 186 0.67 -18.05 33.13
C ARG A 186 1.12 -17.44 31.81
N LEU A 187 1.53 -18.25 30.85
CA LEU A 187 1.81 -17.79 29.50
C LEU A 187 0.51 -17.40 28.82
N ARG A 188 0.50 -16.24 28.15
CA ARG A 188 -0.65 -15.69 27.44
C ARG A 188 -0.27 -15.32 26.02
N PHE A 189 -1.13 -15.63 25.06
CA PHE A 189 -1.04 -15.08 23.71
C PHE A 189 -1.55 -13.64 23.73
N VAL A 190 -0.77 -12.73 23.17
CA VAL A 190 -1.16 -11.33 22.98
C VAL A 190 -1.25 -11.11 21.46
N PRO A 191 -2.29 -10.42 20.96
CA PRO A 191 -2.35 -10.03 19.56
C PRO A 191 -1.03 -9.36 19.18
N LEU A 192 -0.40 -9.81 18.09
CA LEU A 192 0.79 -9.14 17.58
C LEU A 192 0.40 -7.67 17.34
N PRO A 193 1.19 -6.69 17.84
CA PRO A 193 0.93 -5.31 17.50
C PRO A 193 0.93 -5.21 15.98
N THR A 194 -0.10 -4.59 15.40
CA THR A 194 -0.05 -4.15 14.00
C THR A 194 1.27 -3.41 13.83
N PRO A 195 2.18 -3.85 12.94
CA PRO A 195 3.53 -3.34 12.91
C PRO A 195 3.46 -1.81 12.83
N THR A 196 3.96 -1.15 13.86
CA THR A 196 4.29 0.26 13.74
C THR A 196 5.53 0.29 12.87
N PRO A 197 5.48 0.94 11.69
CA PRO A 197 6.50 0.78 10.67
C PRO A 197 7.87 1.08 11.26
N THR A 198 8.76 0.08 11.22
CA THR A 198 10.17 0.31 11.51
C THR A 198 10.74 0.98 10.27
N ALA A 199 11.05 2.27 10.37
CA ALA A 199 11.66 3.01 9.28
C ALA A 199 13.00 2.34 8.89
N THR A 200 12.99 1.61 7.79
CA THR A 200 14.20 1.26 7.03
C THR A 200 14.96 2.57 6.77
N PRO A 201 16.30 2.63 6.90
CA PRO A 201 17.06 3.84 6.63
C PRO A 201 16.82 4.31 5.20
N VAL A 202 15.94 5.31 5.05
CA VAL A 202 15.51 5.84 3.76
C VAL A 202 16.69 6.57 3.14
N HIS A 203 17.12 6.18 1.94
CA HIS A 203 17.63 7.16 0.98
C HIS A 203 16.43 8.09 0.68
N GLN A 204 16.23 9.14 1.50
CA GLN A 204 15.04 10.00 1.38
C GLN A 204 15.05 10.65 -0.01
N ALA A 205 14.21 10.12 -0.89
CA ALA A 205 13.82 10.80 -2.11
C ALA A 205 13.36 12.21 -1.74
N SER A 206 13.93 13.21 -2.40
CA SER A 206 13.45 14.58 -2.25
C SER A 206 12.25 14.80 -3.17
N GLN A 207 11.33 15.66 -2.77
CA GLN A 207 10.21 16.08 -3.60
C GLN A 207 10.69 16.45 -5.02
N PRO A 208 10.19 15.77 -6.08
CA PRO A 208 10.40 16.20 -7.46
C PRO A 208 9.88 17.61 -7.69
N LEU A 209 10.52 18.34 -8.60
CA LEU A 209 9.99 19.63 -9.05
C LEU A 209 8.57 19.45 -9.58
N ILE A 210 7.64 20.25 -9.06
CA ILE A 210 6.27 20.33 -9.55
C ILE A 210 6.17 21.53 -10.50
N VAL A 211 5.63 21.30 -11.69
CA VAL A 211 5.27 22.34 -12.66
C VAL A 211 3.77 22.23 -12.90
N ASP A 212 3.03 23.27 -12.56
CA ASP A 212 1.55 23.33 -12.58
C ASP A 212 1.00 24.34 -13.60
N VAL A 213 1.88 24.87 -14.46
CA VAL A 213 1.51 25.78 -15.56
C VAL A 213 1.83 25.13 -16.89
N GLY A 214 0.84 25.09 -17.78
CA GLY A 214 0.98 24.51 -19.11
C GLY A 214 -0.21 24.82 -20.03
N PRO A 215 -0.26 24.18 -21.21
CA PRO A 215 -1.32 24.38 -22.19
C PRO A 215 -2.68 23.87 -21.70
N PRO A 216 -3.79 24.17 -22.40
CA PRO A 216 -5.10 23.59 -22.08
C PRO A 216 -5.05 22.06 -21.93
N GLY A 217 -5.69 21.53 -20.90
CA GLY A 217 -5.66 20.11 -20.57
C GLY A 217 -4.44 19.67 -19.76
N PHE A 218 -3.33 20.41 -19.75
CA PHE A 218 -2.23 20.15 -18.82
C PHE A 218 -2.65 20.48 -17.39
N VAL A 219 -2.36 19.58 -16.45
CA VAL A 219 -2.67 19.76 -15.03
C VAL A 219 -1.39 20.03 -14.25
N LEU A 220 -0.47 19.07 -14.23
CA LEU A 220 0.83 19.24 -13.58
C LEU A 220 1.87 18.26 -14.14
N ARG A 221 3.13 18.50 -13.85
CA ARG A 221 4.26 17.61 -14.12
C ARG A 221 5.19 17.50 -12.92
N LEU A 222 5.59 16.29 -12.63
CA LEU A 222 6.61 15.92 -11.64
C LEU A 222 7.93 15.65 -12.35
N GLY A 223 9.01 16.22 -11.85
CA GLY A 223 10.36 15.95 -12.33
C GLY A 223 10.71 16.66 -13.64
N GLY A 224 11.32 15.93 -14.57
CA GLY A 224 12.00 16.46 -15.74
C GLY A 224 13.50 16.62 -15.51
N ARG A 225 14.14 17.54 -16.25
CA ARG A 225 15.60 17.73 -16.20
C ARG A 225 16.08 18.59 -15.02
N ALA A 226 15.17 19.36 -14.41
CA ALA A 226 15.46 20.32 -13.35
C ALA A 226 15.08 19.78 -11.96
N GLY A 227 15.29 20.60 -10.92
CA GLY A 227 14.99 20.23 -9.53
C GLY A 227 16.18 19.62 -8.78
N PRO A 228 15.97 19.27 -7.48
CA PRO A 228 16.99 18.67 -6.63
C PRO A 228 17.53 17.37 -7.24
N PRO A 229 18.86 17.11 -7.22
CA PRO A 229 19.43 15.89 -7.79
C PRO A 229 18.75 14.60 -7.29
N ASP A 230 18.44 14.55 -5.99
CA ASP A 230 17.79 13.39 -5.35
C ASP A 230 16.26 13.36 -5.51
N GLY A 231 15.69 14.39 -6.15
CA GLY A 231 14.28 14.45 -6.57
C GLY A 231 14.08 14.29 -8.08
N ARG A 232 15.16 14.09 -8.85
CA ARG A 232 15.06 13.72 -10.27
C ARG A 232 14.91 12.23 -10.40
N PHE A 233 13.96 11.78 -11.20
CA PHE A 233 13.82 10.38 -11.55
C PHE A 233 15.04 9.89 -12.32
N VAL A 234 15.49 8.67 -12.00
CA VAL A 234 16.42 7.91 -12.84
C VAL A 234 15.69 7.49 -14.10
N ALA A 235 14.53 6.84 -13.92
CA ALA A 235 13.63 6.47 -14.99
C ALA A 235 12.24 6.16 -14.41
N ALA A 236 11.35 7.14 -14.49
CA ALA A 236 9.93 6.96 -14.22
C ALA A 236 9.34 6.01 -15.27
N ARG A 237 8.73 4.91 -14.82
CA ARG A 237 8.19 3.86 -15.69
C ARG A 237 6.72 3.60 -15.38
N GLY A 238 6.35 2.37 -15.03
CA GLY A 238 4.96 2.01 -14.80
C GLY A 238 4.32 2.76 -13.63
N LEU A 239 3.00 2.89 -13.71
CA LEU A 239 2.17 3.68 -12.82
C LEU A 239 0.97 2.84 -12.36
N ALA A 240 0.56 3.05 -11.11
CA ALA A 240 -0.74 2.59 -10.62
C ALA A 240 -1.41 3.71 -9.83
N VAL A 241 -2.74 3.66 -9.73
CA VAL A 241 -3.51 4.66 -8.98
C VAL A 241 -4.46 3.98 -8.01
N ALA A 242 -4.62 4.57 -6.82
CA ALA A 242 -5.65 4.18 -5.88
C ALA A 242 -6.98 4.92 -6.14
N PRO A 243 -8.11 4.44 -5.61
CA PRO A 243 -9.40 5.12 -5.75
C PRO A 243 -9.44 6.56 -5.20
N ASP A 244 -8.58 6.88 -4.23
CA ASP A 244 -8.41 8.24 -3.68
C ASP A 244 -7.47 9.13 -4.53
N GLY A 245 -7.03 8.64 -5.68
CA GLY A 245 -6.14 9.33 -6.60
C GLY A 245 -4.66 9.25 -6.24
N THR A 246 -4.29 8.55 -5.17
CA THR A 246 -2.88 8.33 -4.81
C THR A 246 -2.16 7.60 -5.95
N LEU A 247 -1.06 8.18 -6.41
CA LEU A 247 -0.26 7.69 -7.53
C LEU A 247 0.94 6.90 -7.03
N TYR A 248 1.14 5.70 -7.56
CA TYR A 248 2.30 4.84 -7.33
C TYR A 248 3.13 4.81 -8.60
N LEU A 249 4.42 5.10 -8.48
CA LEU A 249 5.38 5.14 -9.58
C LEU A 249 6.48 4.12 -9.35
N ALA A 250 6.70 3.23 -10.31
CA ALA A 250 7.92 2.43 -10.36
C ALA A 250 9.09 3.32 -10.81
N GLU A 251 10.02 3.59 -9.88
CA GLU A 251 11.22 4.38 -10.14
C GLU A 251 12.43 3.44 -10.27
N SER A 252 13.04 3.43 -11.45
CA SER A 252 14.18 2.59 -11.76
C SER A 252 15.30 2.71 -10.73
N ARG A 253 15.70 1.56 -10.16
CA ARG A 253 16.72 1.42 -9.10
C ARG A 253 16.44 2.19 -7.81
N ARG A 254 15.23 2.75 -7.62
CA ARG A 254 14.85 3.52 -6.43
C ARG A 254 13.50 3.08 -5.82
N GLY A 255 12.99 1.93 -6.26
CA GLY A 255 11.80 1.30 -5.70
C GLY A 255 10.51 1.94 -6.20
N VAL A 256 9.53 2.08 -5.31
CA VAL A 256 8.22 2.68 -5.61
C VAL A 256 8.09 4.01 -4.89
N TRP A 257 7.68 5.05 -5.63
CA TRP A 257 7.42 6.39 -5.09
C TRP A 257 5.93 6.65 -5.10
N VAL A 258 5.40 7.16 -3.99
CA VAL A 258 3.97 7.33 -3.77
C VAL A 258 3.67 8.82 -3.64
N PHE A 259 2.72 9.32 -4.42
CA PHE A 259 2.35 10.73 -4.48
C PHE A 259 0.88 10.92 -4.18
N ALA A 260 0.56 12.01 -3.51
CA ALA A 260 -0.79 12.54 -3.48
C ALA A 260 -1.21 12.99 -4.89
N PRO A 261 -2.52 13.10 -5.17
CA PRO A 261 -3.03 13.53 -6.47
C PRO A 261 -2.51 14.88 -6.96
N ASP A 262 -2.09 15.76 -6.05
CA ASP A 262 -1.49 17.05 -6.37
C ASP A 262 0.04 17.02 -6.57
N GLY A 263 0.65 15.83 -6.59
CA GLY A 263 2.06 15.65 -6.88
C GLY A 263 3.00 15.73 -5.67
N ILE A 264 2.45 15.93 -4.47
CA ILE A 264 3.25 15.90 -3.24
C ILE A 264 3.66 14.46 -2.96
N LEU A 265 4.97 14.23 -2.80
CA LEU A 265 5.56 12.96 -2.42
C LEU A 265 5.13 12.61 -1.00
N LEU A 266 4.44 11.48 -0.84
CA LEU A 266 3.97 10.97 0.43
C LEU A 266 5.03 10.05 1.06
N MET A 267 5.53 9.09 0.30
CA MET A 267 6.52 8.11 0.77
C MET A 267 7.25 7.42 -0.39
N THR A 268 8.29 6.69 -0.04
CA THR A 268 9.03 5.78 -0.94
C THR A 268 9.37 4.49 -0.23
N PHE A 269 9.37 3.37 -0.94
CA PHE A 269 9.73 2.05 -0.38
C PHE A 269 10.33 1.13 -1.44
N GLY A 270 10.84 -0.04 -1.03
CA GLY A 270 11.32 -1.08 -1.94
C GLY A 270 12.71 -0.84 -2.56
N ALA A 271 13.41 0.22 -2.17
CA ALA A 271 14.71 0.58 -2.76
C ALA A 271 15.80 -0.46 -2.49
N ASP A 272 15.76 -1.16 -1.35
CA ASP A 272 16.70 -2.22 -0.99
C ASP A 272 16.22 -3.60 -1.50
N GLU A 273 14.91 -3.76 -1.65
CA GLU A 273 14.27 -5.02 -2.02
C GLU A 273 14.19 -5.24 -3.54
N LEU A 274 14.17 -4.16 -4.33
CA LEU A 274 14.06 -4.17 -5.79
C LEU A 274 15.39 -3.82 -6.46
N LEU A 275 15.71 -4.47 -7.58
CA LEU A 275 16.94 -4.19 -8.32
C LEU A 275 16.67 -3.18 -9.42
N ASP A 276 15.55 -3.35 -10.11
CA ASP A 276 15.08 -2.39 -11.08
C ASP A 276 13.54 -2.43 -11.20
N ALA A 277 12.85 -1.58 -10.43
CA ALA A 277 11.40 -1.44 -10.52
C ALA A 277 11.00 -0.96 -11.93
N TYR A 278 10.15 -1.71 -12.62
CA TYR A 278 9.75 -1.38 -13.99
C TYR A 278 8.27 -1.02 -14.08
N ASP A 279 7.43 -1.75 -13.37
CA ASP A 279 6.00 -1.54 -13.37
C ASP A 279 5.39 -1.92 -12.03
N VAL A 280 4.23 -1.35 -11.73
CA VAL A 280 3.52 -1.54 -10.45
C VAL A 280 2.04 -1.74 -10.72
N ALA A 281 1.47 -2.78 -10.12
CA ALA A 281 0.04 -3.04 -10.10
C ALA A 281 -0.47 -3.01 -8.66
N ARG A 282 -1.65 -2.42 -8.44
CA ARG A 282 -2.25 -2.28 -7.11
C ARG A 282 -3.52 -3.11 -7.00
N ALA A 283 -3.62 -3.90 -5.94
CA ALA A 283 -4.82 -4.66 -5.61
C ALA A 283 -5.90 -3.78 -4.97
N PRO A 284 -7.18 -4.20 -5.02
CA PRO A 284 -8.27 -3.47 -4.35
C PRO A 284 -8.06 -3.29 -2.85
N ASP A 285 -7.45 -4.27 -2.18
CA ASP A 285 -7.09 -4.22 -0.75
C ASP A 285 -5.89 -3.32 -0.44
N GLY A 286 -5.21 -2.82 -1.47
CA GLY A 286 -4.08 -1.91 -1.37
C GLY A 286 -2.72 -2.57 -1.51
N GLU A 287 -2.63 -3.90 -1.55
CA GLU A 287 -1.35 -4.57 -1.81
C GLU A 287 -0.78 -4.20 -3.18
N LEU A 288 0.55 -4.26 -3.28
CA LEU A 288 1.28 -3.80 -4.46
C LEU A 288 2.12 -4.94 -5.02
N PHE A 289 2.04 -5.13 -6.33
CA PHE A 289 2.84 -6.07 -7.08
C PHE A 289 3.75 -5.26 -7.98
N VAL A 290 5.05 -5.54 -7.96
CA VAL A 290 6.06 -4.76 -8.67
C VAL A 290 6.86 -5.69 -9.57
N ALA A 291 6.95 -5.36 -10.85
CA ALA A 291 7.86 -6.03 -11.77
C ALA A 291 9.30 -5.58 -11.49
N ASP A 292 10.11 -6.48 -10.92
CA ASP A 292 11.54 -6.27 -10.71
C ASP A 292 12.29 -6.77 -11.95
N PHE A 293 12.42 -5.88 -12.93
CA PHE A 293 13.07 -6.16 -14.21
C PHE A 293 14.51 -6.64 -14.02
N GLY A 294 15.23 -6.08 -13.04
CA GLY A 294 16.61 -6.45 -12.76
C GLY A 294 16.76 -7.88 -12.26
N ARG A 295 15.73 -8.44 -11.63
CA ARG A 295 15.72 -9.81 -11.09
C ARG A 295 14.91 -10.80 -11.91
N ASN A 296 14.25 -10.35 -12.97
CA ASN A 296 13.31 -11.15 -13.73
C ASN A 296 12.26 -11.80 -12.82
N ALA A 297 11.64 -10.99 -11.96
CA ALA A 297 10.74 -11.46 -10.91
C ALA A 297 9.60 -10.46 -10.64
N ILE A 298 8.58 -10.93 -9.93
CA ILE A 298 7.52 -10.09 -9.37
C ILE A 298 7.71 -10.08 -7.85
N ALA A 299 7.68 -8.89 -7.26
CA ALA A 299 7.70 -8.68 -5.82
C ALA A 299 6.33 -8.22 -5.33
N ARG A 300 5.87 -8.74 -4.19
CA ARG A 300 4.64 -8.35 -3.51
C ARG A 300 4.98 -7.53 -2.27
N PHE A 301 4.26 -6.44 -2.08
CA PHE A 301 4.36 -5.53 -0.96
C PHE A 301 2.99 -5.32 -0.32
N SER A 302 2.97 -5.00 0.97
CA SER A 302 1.75 -4.55 1.65
C SER A 302 1.30 -3.17 1.14
N ALA A 303 0.11 -2.73 1.55
CA ALA A 303 -0.38 -1.39 1.24
C ALA A 303 0.51 -0.28 1.81
N GLU A 304 1.23 -0.58 2.90
CA GLU A 304 2.19 0.29 3.58
C GLU A 304 3.59 0.22 2.94
N GLY A 305 3.78 -0.59 1.90
CA GLY A 305 5.05 -0.71 1.19
C GLY A 305 6.06 -1.66 1.85
N GLU A 306 5.62 -2.54 2.76
CA GLU A 306 6.49 -3.57 3.34
C GLU A 306 6.66 -4.73 2.37
N PHE A 307 7.90 -5.20 2.15
CA PHE A 307 8.15 -6.33 1.27
C PHE A 307 7.65 -7.64 1.89
N ILE A 308 6.79 -8.35 1.17
CA ILE A 308 6.19 -9.62 1.62
C ILE A 308 6.98 -10.79 1.05
N LYS A 309 7.04 -10.89 -0.29
CA LYS A 309 7.73 -11.99 -0.98
C LYS A 309 8.00 -11.66 -2.45
N ARG A 310 8.74 -12.55 -3.13
CA ARG A 310 8.94 -12.50 -4.58
C ARG A 310 8.86 -13.88 -5.21
N TRP A 311 8.53 -13.93 -6.49
CA TRP A 311 8.55 -15.14 -7.31
C TRP A 311 8.94 -14.84 -8.75
N GLY A 312 9.25 -15.91 -9.49
CA GLY A 312 9.87 -15.82 -10.80
C GLY A 312 11.39 -15.73 -10.76
N SER A 313 12.00 -15.98 -11.91
CA SER A 313 13.43 -15.83 -12.16
C SER A 313 13.67 -15.78 -13.67
N ALA A 314 14.88 -15.43 -14.10
CA ALA A 314 15.28 -15.60 -15.49
C ALA A 314 15.23 -17.08 -15.91
N GLY A 315 14.83 -17.35 -17.15
CA GLY A 315 14.84 -18.67 -17.78
C GLY A 315 13.60 -18.98 -18.62
N ASP A 316 13.57 -20.18 -19.20
CA ASP A 316 12.49 -20.63 -20.10
C ASP A 316 11.47 -21.55 -19.41
N GLY A 317 11.60 -21.78 -18.10
CA GLY A 317 10.66 -22.56 -17.32
C GLY A 317 9.26 -21.94 -17.26
N LEU A 318 8.25 -22.74 -16.91
CA LEU A 318 6.85 -22.30 -16.95
C LEU A 318 6.58 -21.06 -16.06
N ALA A 319 7.22 -20.99 -14.89
CA ALA A 319 7.13 -19.87 -13.95
C ALA A 319 8.31 -18.87 -14.06
N GLN A 320 9.16 -18.99 -15.09
CA GLN A 320 10.31 -18.13 -15.31
C GLN A 320 10.04 -17.11 -16.42
N PHE A 321 10.87 -16.09 -16.49
CA PHE A 321 10.78 -15.02 -17.46
C PHE A 321 11.99 -15.03 -18.39
N GLY A 322 11.74 -14.75 -19.66
CA GLY A 322 12.70 -14.81 -20.75
C GLY A 322 13.68 -13.64 -20.80
N LEU A 323 13.90 -13.14 -22.01
CA LEU A 323 15.08 -12.33 -22.36
C LEU A 323 15.19 -11.00 -21.60
N ALA A 324 14.05 -10.41 -21.22
CA ALA A 324 13.97 -9.08 -20.62
C ALA A 324 12.61 -8.88 -19.92
N SER A 325 12.18 -9.84 -19.09
CA SER A 325 10.84 -9.86 -18.49
C SER A 325 10.88 -10.23 -17.00
N PRO A 326 9.87 -9.86 -16.19
CA PRO A 326 8.68 -9.11 -16.56
C PRO A 326 8.99 -7.61 -16.63
N GLN A 327 8.39 -6.95 -17.63
CA GLN A 327 8.37 -5.49 -17.73
C GLN A 327 7.01 -4.94 -17.36
N ARG A 328 5.93 -5.58 -17.83
CA ARG A 328 4.56 -5.14 -17.60
C ARG A 328 3.76 -6.17 -16.87
N ILE A 329 2.97 -5.70 -15.92
CA ILE A 329 2.08 -6.52 -15.13
C ILE A 329 0.70 -5.87 -15.07
N ALA A 330 -0.33 -6.71 -15.10
CA ALA A 330 -1.70 -6.27 -14.91
C ALA A 330 -2.41 -7.20 -13.93
N MET A 331 -3.44 -6.68 -13.27
CA MET A 331 -4.29 -7.47 -12.40
C MET A 331 -5.50 -7.98 -13.16
N GLY A 332 -5.79 -9.26 -13.00
CA GLY A 332 -7.03 -9.88 -13.48
C GLY A 332 -8.21 -9.62 -12.54
N PRO A 333 -9.44 -9.83 -13.02
CA PRO A 333 -10.66 -9.62 -12.23
C PRO A 333 -10.80 -10.56 -11.02
N ASP A 334 -10.02 -11.64 -10.98
CA ASP A 334 -9.96 -12.61 -9.88
C ASP A 334 -8.77 -12.38 -8.92
N GLY A 335 -8.05 -11.27 -9.08
CA GLY A 335 -6.84 -10.95 -8.30
C GLY A 335 -5.58 -11.67 -8.78
N SER A 336 -5.63 -12.42 -9.88
CA SER A 336 -4.43 -13.01 -10.48
C SER A 336 -3.56 -11.95 -11.16
N ILE A 337 -2.25 -12.21 -11.23
CA ILE A 337 -1.26 -11.29 -11.81
C ILE A 337 -0.86 -11.81 -13.18
N TYR A 338 -1.10 -10.99 -14.21
CA TYR A 338 -0.74 -11.25 -15.60
C TYR A 338 0.55 -10.51 -15.89
N ALA A 339 1.59 -11.22 -16.33
CA ALA A 339 2.90 -10.65 -16.59
C ALA A 339 3.33 -10.91 -18.02
N LEU A 340 3.72 -9.84 -18.72
CA LEU A 340 4.19 -9.97 -20.10
C LEU A 340 5.58 -10.57 -20.15
N ASP A 341 5.75 -11.57 -21.00
CA ASP A 341 6.99 -12.30 -21.16
C ASP A 341 7.38 -12.46 -22.64
N ALA A 342 8.66 -12.21 -22.95
CA ALA A 342 9.21 -12.33 -24.28
C ALA A 342 10.36 -13.36 -24.31
N ARG A 343 10.23 -14.37 -25.19
CA ARG A 343 11.19 -15.49 -25.29
C ARG A 343 11.62 -15.76 -26.73
N PRO A 344 12.77 -16.43 -26.93
CA PRO A 344 13.14 -16.92 -28.26
C PRO A 344 12.09 -17.91 -28.78
N GLY A 345 11.61 -17.69 -29.99
CA GLY A 345 10.73 -18.59 -30.72
C GLY A 345 11.48 -19.82 -31.22
N SER A 346 10.72 -20.89 -31.50
CA SER A 346 11.25 -22.19 -31.93
C SER A 346 11.91 -22.17 -33.32
N GLU A 347 11.63 -21.15 -34.15
CA GLU A 347 12.20 -21.00 -35.49
C GLU A 347 12.90 -19.64 -35.67
N GLY A 348 14.13 -19.67 -36.21
CA GLY A 348 14.76 -18.51 -36.84
C GLY A 348 15.18 -17.35 -35.93
N GLY A 349 15.19 -17.51 -34.61
CA GLY A 349 15.60 -16.44 -33.68
C GLY A 349 14.59 -15.30 -33.54
N ARG A 350 13.33 -15.52 -33.98
CA ARG A 350 12.21 -14.61 -33.74
C ARG A 350 11.90 -14.55 -32.24
N VAL A 351 11.49 -13.40 -31.72
CA VAL A 351 10.97 -13.30 -30.35
C VAL A 351 9.47 -13.56 -30.38
N VAL A 352 8.98 -14.39 -29.47
CA VAL A 352 7.54 -14.64 -29.27
C VAL A 352 7.12 -14.14 -27.90
N SER A 353 5.89 -13.61 -27.83
CA SER A 353 5.33 -13.02 -26.63
C SER A 353 4.35 -14.00 -25.97
N SER A 354 4.27 -13.97 -24.65
CA SER A 354 3.31 -14.75 -23.87
C SER A 354 2.89 -13.96 -22.64
N VAL A 355 1.75 -14.31 -22.05
CA VAL A 355 1.34 -13.78 -20.75
C VAL A 355 1.45 -14.89 -19.72
N VAL A 356 2.21 -14.65 -18.65
CA VAL A 356 2.34 -15.58 -17.52
C VAL A 356 1.38 -15.14 -16.43
N ARG A 357 0.49 -16.03 -16.03
CA ARG A 357 -0.54 -15.73 -15.04
C ARG A 357 -0.22 -16.44 -13.72
N PHE A 358 -0.17 -15.67 -12.64
CA PHE A 358 0.09 -16.14 -11.28
C PHE A 358 -1.09 -15.85 -10.35
N SER A 359 -1.25 -16.62 -9.28
CA SER A 359 -2.07 -16.20 -8.14
C SER A 359 -1.45 -14.97 -7.47
N ALA A 360 -2.20 -14.28 -6.61
CA ALA A 360 -1.65 -13.24 -5.73
C ALA A 360 -0.54 -13.80 -4.81
N GLU A 361 -0.54 -15.11 -4.58
CA GLU A 361 0.45 -15.82 -3.78
C GLU A 361 1.71 -16.19 -4.57
N GLY A 362 1.72 -15.94 -5.88
CA GLY A 362 2.86 -16.24 -6.75
C GLY A 362 2.92 -17.67 -7.26
N ASP A 363 1.85 -18.44 -7.09
CA ASP A 363 1.73 -19.75 -7.71
C ASP A 363 1.44 -19.58 -9.19
N LEU A 364 2.14 -20.33 -10.03
CA LEU A 364 1.87 -20.33 -11.47
C LEU A 364 0.49 -20.94 -11.72
N LEU A 365 -0.38 -20.19 -12.37
CA LEU A 365 -1.68 -20.67 -12.83
C LEU A 365 -1.55 -21.22 -14.26
N GLU A 366 -1.05 -20.40 -15.17
CA GLU A 366 -0.91 -20.77 -16.58
C GLU A 366 0.04 -19.85 -17.34
N ARG A 367 0.33 -20.25 -18.57
CA ARG A 367 1.05 -19.44 -19.54
C ARG A 367 0.25 -19.39 -20.83
N ILE A 368 -0.20 -18.20 -21.16
CA ILE A 368 -1.05 -17.91 -22.31
C ILE A 368 -0.14 -17.57 -23.50
N ALA A 369 -0.25 -18.34 -24.57
CA ALA A 369 0.47 -18.06 -25.81
C ALA A 369 -0.22 -16.92 -26.56
N LEU A 370 0.55 -15.96 -27.08
CA LEU A 370 0.03 -14.91 -27.95
C LEU A 370 0.36 -15.24 -29.41
N PRO A 371 -0.36 -14.66 -30.39
CA PRO A 371 0.00 -14.78 -31.80
C PRO A 371 1.46 -14.35 -32.06
N ASP A 372 2.18 -15.10 -32.89
CA ASP A 372 3.63 -14.94 -33.08
C ASP A 372 4.04 -13.56 -33.63
N ASP A 373 3.12 -12.84 -34.27
CA ASP A 373 3.32 -11.49 -34.82
C ASP A 373 3.17 -10.36 -33.82
N LEU A 374 2.72 -10.66 -32.60
CA LEU A 374 2.56 -9.64 -31.57
C LEU A 374 3.86 -9.34 -30.83
N ALA A 375 4.15 -8.04 -30.73
CA ALA A 375 5.22 -7.45 -29.94
C ALA A 375 4.63 -6.40 -28.98
N PRO A 376 3.81 -6.84 -28.01
CA PRO A 376 3.17 -5.94 -27.08
C PRO A 376 4.19 -5.22 -26.19
N ALA A 377 3.97 -3.94 -25.95
CA ALA A 377 4.70 -3.11 -25.01
C ALA A 377 4.00 -3.03 -23.65
N ASP A 378 2.70 -3.32 -23.59
CA ASP A 378 1.87 -3.24 -22.38
C ASP A 378 0.59 -4.09 -22.48
N LEU A 379 -0.04 -4.36 -21.33
CA LEU A 379 -1.31 -5.08 -21.24
C LEU A 379 -2.27 -4.51 -20.18
N VAL A 380 -3.57 -4.67 -20.41
CA VAL A 380 -4.59 -4.63 -19.33
C VAL A 380 -5.59 -5.76 -19.50
N VAL A 381 -6.17 -6.19 -18.39
CA VAL A 381 -7.16 -7.28 -18.36
C VAL A 381 -8.53 -6.70 -18.06
N ALA A 382 -9.51 -6.99 -18.92
CA ALA A 382 -10.88 -6.56 -18.73
C ALA A 382 -11.64 -7.45 -17.73
N PRO A 383 -12.79 -6.98 -17.20
CA PRO A 383 -13.59 -7.75 -16.24
C PRO A 383 -14.07 -9.13 -16.73
N ASP A 384 -14.17 -9.32 -18.05
CA ASP A 384 -14.53 -10.60 -18.68
C ASP A 384 -13.32 -11.53 -18.89
N GLY A 385 -12.13 -11.10 -18.49
CA GLY A 385 -10.87 -11.81 -18.66
C GLY A 385 -10.20 -11.63 -20.02
N SER A 386 -10.81 -10.90 -20.96
CA SER A 386 -10.13 -10.54 -22.21
C SER A 386 -8.93 -9.62 -21.94
N ILE A 387 -7.87 -9.75 -22.75
CA ILE A 387 -6.61 -9.03 -22.55
C ILE A 387 -6.46 -8.05 -23.72
N PHE A 388 -6.23 -6.78 -23.40
CA PHE A 388 -5.87 -5.76 -24.38
C PHE A 388 -4.37 -5.55 -24.33
N LEU A 389 -3.75 -5.48 -25.50
CA LEU A 389 -2.32 -5.38 -25.71
C LEU A 389 -2.00 -4.13 -26.52
N ALA A 390 -1.06 -3.30 -26.03
CA ALA A 390 -0.54 -2.17 -26.79
C ALA A 390 0.60 -2.68 -27.66
N GLU A 391 0.48 -2.57 -28.98
CA GLU A 391 1.53 -3.03 -29.86
C GLU A 391 2.61 -1.97 -30.10
N THR A 392 3.87 -2.39 -30.02
CA THR A 392 5.02 -1.50 -30.25
C THR A 392 5.01 -0.86 -31.64
N PHE A 393 4.44 -1.56 -32.62
CA PHE A 393 4.43 -1.16 -34.04
C PHE A 393 3.03 -1.08 -34.64
N GLY A 394 1.98 -1.13 -33.82
CA GLY A 394 0.58 -1.20 -34.24
C GLY A 394 -0.36 -0.53 -33.24
N GLY A 395 -1.67 -0.66 -33.41
CA GLY A 395 -2.63 -0.16 -32.43
C GLY A 395 -2.79 -1.07 -31.21
N VAL A 396 -4.03 -1.33 -30.82
CA VAL A 396 -4.36 -2.25 -29.74
C VAL A 396 -4.81 -3.58 -30.33
N VAL A 397 -4.38 -4.68 -29.72
CA VAL A 397 -4.90 -6.02 -30.02
C VAL A 397 -5.67 -6.53 -28.81
N GLN A 398 -6.92 -6.93 -29.02
CA GLN A 398 -7.71 -7.62 -28.01
C GLN A 398 -7.60 -9.13 -28.25
N VAL A 399 -7.24 -9.88 -27.21
CA VAL A 399 -7.21 -11.34 -27.21
C VAL A 399 -8.15 -11.89 -26.15
N ALA A 400 -8.66 -13.10 -26.38
CA ALA A 400 -9.45 -13.85 -25.41
C ALA A 400 -8.58 -14.30 -24.23
N PRO A 401 -9.17 -14.78 -23.11
CA PRO A 401 -8.41 -15.30 -21.98
C PRO A 401 -7.44 -16.43 -22.34
N ASP A 402 -7.70 -17.16 -23.43
CA ASP A 402 -6.83 -18.24 -23.93
C ASP A 402 -5.72 -17.75 -24.89
N GLY A 403 -5.65 -16.45 -25.17
CA GLY A 403 -4.67 -15.82 -26.04
C GLY A 403 -5.06 -15.75 -27.52
N SER A 404 -6.22 -16.28 -27.91
CA SER A 404 -6.70 -16.15 -29.30
C SER A 404 -7.12 -14.71 -29.64
N GLU A 405 -6.74 -14.21 -30.82
CA GLU A 405 -7.06 -12.85 -31.24
C GLU A 405 -8.56 -12.66 -31.49
N LEU A 406 -9.13 -11.60 -30.90
CA LEU A 406 -10.54 -11.21 -31.05
C LEU A 406 -10.71 -10.01 -31.98
N ALA A 407 -9.86 -8.99 -31.81
CA ALA A 407 -9.97 -7.74 -32.57
C ALA A 407 -8.63 -6.99 -32.62
N ARG A 408 -8.48 -6.14 -33.64
CA ARG A 408 -7.45 -5.10 -33.71
C ARG A 408 -8.12 -3.74 -33.75
N LEU A 409 -7.80 -2.89 -32.79
CA LEU A 409 -8.35 -1.54 -32.66
C LEU A 409 -7.28 -0.54 -33.09
N GLY A 410 -7.58 0.21 -34.13
CA GLY A 410 -6.73 1.30 -34.62
C GLY A 410 -7.05 1.69 -36.05
N ASP A 411 -6.26 2.59 -36.62
CA ASP A 411 -6.40 2.97 -38.03
C ASP A 411 -5.79 1.87 -38.92
N PRO A 412 -6.58 1.16 -39.75
CA PRO A 412 -6.05 0.14 -40.65
C PRO A 412 -5.21 0.72 -41.80
N VAL A 413 -5.34 2.02 -42.08
CA VAL A 413 -4.59 2.75 -43.12
C VAL A 413 -3.25 3.22 -42.57
N ASP A 414 -3.21 3.64 -41.30
CA ASP A 414 -1.99 4.05 -40.60
C ASP A 414 -1.85 3.32 -39.25
N PRO A 415 -1.47 2.03 -39.26
CA PRO A 415 -1.38 1.24 -38.04
C PRO A 415 -0.33 1.78 -37.06
N GLN A 416 0.63 2.59 -37.54
CA GLN A 416 1.66 3.19 -36.68
C GLN A 416 1.20 4.47 -35.98
N ALA A 417 0.10 5.09 -36.40
CA ALA A 417 -0.46 6.26 -35.73
C ALA A 417 -0.86 5.99 -34.28
N LEU A 418 -1.10 4.73 -33.93
CA LEU A 418 -1.49 4.29 -32.58
C LEU A 418 -0.48 3.31 -31.95
N ALA A 419 0.73 3.23 -32.50
CA ALA A 419 1.86 2.57 -31.87
C ALA A 419 2.05 3.12 -30.45
N ALA A 420 1.85 2.25 -29.46
CA ALA A 420 1.73 2.65 -28.07
C ALA A 420 2.77 1.98 -27.18
N ALA A 421 3.30 2.77 -26.26
CA ALA A 421 4.24 2.31 -25.23
C ALA A 421 3.52 1.74 -24.00
N ALA A 422 2.32 2.25 -23.75
CA ALA A 422 1.53 1.98 -22.56
C ALA A 422 0.04 2.08 -22.88
N LEU A 423 -0.76 1.32 -22.14
CA LEU A 423 -2.21 1.41 -22.21
C LEU A 423 -2.87 1.32 -20.84
N ASP A 424 -4.01 1.98 -20.69
CA ASP A 424 -4.89 1.77 -19.54
C ASP A 424 -6.37 1.81 -19.98
N ARG A 425 -7.26 1.33 -19.12
CA ARG A 425 -8.69 1.20 -19.41
C ARG A 425 -9.53 1.74 -18.27
N ASP A 426 -10.49 2.61 -18.59
CA ASP A 426 -11.44 3.11 -17.61
C ASP A 426 -12.59 2.11 -17.32
N THR A 427 -13.43 2.46 -16.35
CA THR A 427 -14.59 1.63 -15.94
C THR A 427 -15.68 1.54 -17.01
N GLN A 428 -15.74 2.50 -17.94
CA GLN A 428 -16.65 2.50 -19.10
C GLN A 428 -16.12 1.64 -20.26
N GLY A 429 -14.85 1.24 -20.19
CA GLY A 429 -14.17 0.45 -21.19
C GLY A 429 -13.53 1.25 -22.32
N ASN A 430 -13.38 2.56 -22.15
CA ASN A 430 -12.53 3.34 -23.03
C ASN A 430 -11.07 2.97 -22.77
N LEU A 431 -10.26 2.95 -23.82
CA LEU A 431 -8.84 2.68 -23.77
C LEU A 431 -8.06 3.98 -23.90
N TYR A 432 -7.00 4.12 -23.13
CA TYR A 432 -6.10 5.26 -23.13
C TYR A 432 -4.73 4.77 -23.54
N LEU A 433 -4.17 5.37 -24.59
CA LEU A 433 -2.89 4.97 -25.17
C LEU A 433 -1.90 6.10 -25.05
N ALA A 434 -0.74 5.83 -24.47
CA ALA A 434 0.41 6.72 -24.59
C ALA A 434 1.23 6.31 -25.81
N THR A 435 1.05 7.04 -26.90
CA THR A 435 1.60 6.70 -28.22
C THR A 435 2.95 7.36 -28.45
N TYR A 436 3.77 6.75 -29.31
CA TYR A 436 5.07 7.31 -29.68
C TYR A 436 4.98 8.53 -30.61
N SER A 437 3.87 8.67 -31.35
CA SER A 437 3.77 9.62 -32.47
C SER A 437 2.56 10.56 -32.40
N ALA A 438 1.55 10.25 -31.59
CA ALA A 438 0.29 10.99 -31.54
C ALA A 438 -0.10 11.45 -30.12
N GLY A 439 0.86 11.45 -29.20
CA GLY A 439 0.63 11.80 -27.80
C GLY A 439 -0.26 10.77 -27.10
N ILE A 440 -1.20 11.25 -26.28
CA ILE A 440 -2.20 10.44 -25.60
C ILE A 440 -3.47 10.38 -26.45
N VAL A 441 -4.00 9.17 -26.64
CA VAL A 441 -5.22 8.93 -27.41
C VAL A 441 -6.24 8.16 -26.56
N LYS A 442 -7.46 8.67 -26.44
CA LYS A 442 -8.60 7.95 -25.85
C LYS A 442 -9.43 7.31 -26.95
N LEU A 443 -9.59 6.00 -26.90
CA LEU A 443 -10.47 5.22 -27.76
C LEU A 443 -11.73 4.82 -27.01
N ASN A 444 -12.89 4.91 -27.64
CA ASN A 444 -14.09 4.27 -27.11
C ASN A 444 -14.01 2.72 -27.25
N PRO A 445 -14.92 1.94 -26.64
CA PRO A 445 -14.91 0.48 -26.75
C PRO A 445 -14.98 -0.07 -28.18
N ASN A 446 -15.44 0.74 -29.15
CA ASN A 446 -15.48 0.37 -30.57
C ASN A 446 -14.16 0.68 -31.31
N GLY A 447 -13.13 1.18 -30.61
CA GLY A 447 -11.83 1.52 -31.18
C GLY A 447 -11.78 2.89 -31.86
N GLN A 448 -12.79 3.75 -31.70
CA GLN A 448 -12.79 5.08 -32.31
C GLN A 448 -12.13 6.10 -31.39
N VAL A 449 -11.29 6.98 -31.97
CA VAL A 449 -10.67 8.08 -31.22
C VAL A 449 -11.73 9.11 -30.82
N ILE A 450 -11.82 9.39 -29.52
CA ILE A 450 -12.79 10.35 -28.96
C ILE A 450 -12.12 11.52 -28.23
N ALA A 451 -10.87 11.39 -27.80
CA ALA A 451 -10.12 12.48 -27.18
C ALA A 451 -8.61 12.33 -27.38
N ARG A 452 -7.87 13.45 -27.28
CA ARG A 452 -6.41 13.53 -27.40
C ARG A 452 -5.80 14.51 -26.40
N GLY A 453 -4.49 14.40 -26.16
CA GLY A 453 -3.70 15.36 -25.38
C GLY A 453 -2.25 14.91 -25.29
N GLY A 454 -1.37 15.69 -24.64
CA GLY A 454 0.02 15.27 -24.43
C GLY A 454 0.83 15.20 -25.73
N GLU A 455 0.89 16.30 -26.48
CA GLU A 455 1.47 16.34 -27.84
C GLU A 455 2.89 15.78 -27.91
N PRO A 456 3.29 15.12 -29.01
CA PRO A 456 4.66 14.64 -29.15
C PRO A 456 5.65 15.82 -29.21
N THR A 457 6.75 15.72 -28.46
CA THR A 457 7.85 16.68 -28.57
C THR A 457 8.56 16.51 -29.91
N SER A 458 9.15 17.60 -30.40
CA SER A 458 10.00 17.53 -31.58
C SER A 458 11.29 16.77 -31.29
N ALA A 459 11.69 15.88 -32.19
CA ALA A 459 12.88 15.05 -32.03
C ALA A 459 14.13 15.89 -31.69
N GLY A 460 14.82 15.51 -30.61
CA GLY A 460 16.04 16.19 -30.13
C GLY A 460 15.80 17.35 -29.16
N ASN A 461 14.53 17.72 -28.90
CA ASN A 461 14.18 18.71 -27.88
C ASN A 461 13.76 18.05 -26.56
N LEU A 462 13.87 18.81 -25.47
CA LEU A 462 13.27 18.43 -24.19
C LEU A 462 11.77 18.79 -24.22
N PRO A 463 10.90 17.93 -23.66
CA PRO A 463 9.47 18.22 -23.60
C PRO A 463 9.13 19.47 -22.77
N ASN A 464 8.34 20.36 -23.36
CA ASN A 464 7.65 21.42 -22.62
C ASN A 464 6.51 20.82 -21.76
N PRO A 465 5.95 21.57 -20.79
CA PRO A 465 4.72 21.15 -20.12
C PRO A 465 3.62 20.81 -21.13
N GLY A 466 3.05 19.60 -21.01
CA GLY A 466 2.03 19.10 -21.94
C GLY A 466 2.57 18.39 -23.19
N GLU A 467 3.89 18.31 -23.37
CA GLU A 467 4.51 17.49 -24.43
C GLU A 467 5.07 16.17 -23.87
N LEU A 468 5.18 15.16 -24.73
CA LEU A 468 5.73 13.84 -24.42
C LEU A 468 6.86 13.45 -25.40
N SER A 469 7.96 12.88 -24.92
CA SER A 469 9.06 12.40 -25.77
C SER A 469 8.99 10.91 -26.06
N LEU A 470 9.05 10.11 -25.02
CA LEU A 470 9.10 8.66 -25.02
C LEU A 470 8.27 8.19 -23.83
N PRO A 471 6.93 8.19 -23.99
CA PRO A 471 6.06 7.72 -22.93
C PRO A 471 6.41 6.28 -22.55
N ASN A 472 6.22 5.92 -21.27
CA ASN A 472 6.53 4.59 -20.77
C ASN A 472 5.37 3.93 -20.05
N GLY A 473 4.70 4.63 -19.13
CA GLY A 473 3.55 4.14 -18.39
C GLY A 473 2.39 5.14 -18.48
N ILE A 474 1.17 4.64 -18.37
CA ILE A 474 -0.07 5.43 -18.34
C ILE A 474 -1.01 4.86 -17.28
N VAL A 475 -1.73 5.72 -16.58
CA VAL A 475 -2.84 5.30 -15.72
C VAL A 475 -3.94 6.36 -15.69
N VAL A 476 -5.19 5.93 -15.72
CA VAL A 476 -6.39 6.77 -15.63
C VAL A 476 -6.83 6.82 -14.19
N ALA A 477 -6.72 8.01 -13.61
CA ALA A 477 -7.17 8.34 -12.27
C ALA A 477 -8.64 8.82 -12.28
N PRO A 478 -9.30 8.89 -11.09
CA PRO A 478 -10.66 9.42 -10.98
C PRO A 478 -10.85 10.78 -11.64
N GLY A 479 -11.97 10.96 -12.36
CA GLY A 479 -12.31 12.22 -13.00
C GLY A 479 -11.61 12.53 -14.32
N ASP A 480 -11.37 11.48 -15.12
CA ASP A 480 -10.70 11.57 -16.44
C ASP A 480 -9.28 12.18 -16.38
N LEU A 481 -8.64 12.18 -15.20
CA LEU A 481 -7.26 12.60 -15.06
C LEU A 481 -6.36 11.46 -15.53
N VAL A 482 -5.46 11.75 -16.47
CA VAL A 482 -4.55 10.74 -17.04
C VAL A 482 -3.13 11.09 -16.63
N TRP A 483 -2.47 10.16 -15.95
CA TRP A 483 -1.05 10.26 -15.63
C TRP A 483 -0.23 9.49 -16.66
N VAL A 484 0.83 10.11 -17.17
CA VAL A 484 1.78 9.48 -18.10
C VAL A 484 3.19 9.73 -17.63
N SER A 485 3.98 8.66 -17.56
CA SER A 485 5.43 8.77 -17.37
C SER A 485 6.12 8.88 -18.73
N ASP A 486 7.15 9.71 -18.79
CA ASP A 486 7.87 10.04 -20.00
C ASP A 486 9.37 10.07 -19.74
N ASN A 487 10.14 9.31 -20.51
CA ASN A 487 11.56 9.11 -20.28
C ASN A 487 12.38 8.92 -21.56
N SER A 488 13.36 9.81 -21.78
CA SER A 488 14.30 9.77 -22.91
C SER A 488 15.78 9.74 -22.50
N GLY A 489 16.08 9.28 -21.28
CA GLY A 489 17.43 9.08 -20.74
C GLY A 489 18.08 10.35 -20.15
N GLU A 490 17.93 11.52 -20.80
CA GLU A 490 18.34 12.82 -20.23
C GLU A 490 17.19 13.56 -19.52
N TYR A 491 15.99 13.04 -19.67
CA TYR A 491 14.74 13.58 -19.16
C TYR A 491 13.90 12.42 -18.65
N SER A 492 13.35 12.58 -17.46
CA SER A 492 12.36 11.67 -16.91
C SER A 492 11.35 12.46 -16.09
N ALA A 493 10.08 12.33 -16.42
CA ALA A 493 9.00 13.06 -15.78
C ALA A 493 7.72 12.21 -15.70
N VAL A 494 6.77 12.68 -14.90
CA VAL A 494 5.41 12.14 -14.84
C VAL A 494 4.45 13.30 -14.95
N SER A 495 3.56 13.29 -15.93
CA SER A 495 2.63 14.40 -16.23
C SER A 495 1.19 13.96 -16.06
N ALA A 496 0.37 14.82 -15.45
CA ALA A 496 -1.08 14.67 -15.36
C ALA A 496 -1.76 15.57 -16.40
N LEU A 497 -2.71 15.02 -17.14
CA LEU A 497 -3.46 15.71 -18.19
C LEU A 497 -4.95 15.34 -18.16
N ARG A 498 -5.78 16.25 -18.67
CA ARG A 498 -7.17 16.00 -19.05
C ARG A 498 -7.28 16.09 -20.57
N LEU A 499 -7.75 15.01 -21.19
CA LEU A 499 -7.80 14.92 -22.65
C LEU A 499 -8.93 15.77 -23.21
N GLN A 500 -8.67 16.36 -24.38
CA GLN A 500 -9.62 17.19 -25.10
C GLN A 500 -10.39 16.35 -26.12
N SER A 501 -11.70 16.53 -26.18
CA SER A 501 -12.54 15.83 -27.16
C SER A 501 -12.15 16.20 -28.59
N VAL A 502 -12.17 15.21 -29.48
CA VAL A 502 -11.99 15.47 -30.91
C VAL A 502 -13.32 16.02 -31.43
N THR A 503 -13.40 17.33 -31.66
CA THR A 503 -14.50 17.91 -32.45
C THR A 503 -14.24 17.62 -33.92
N ASP A 504 -15.21 17.08 -34.65
CA ASP A 504 -15.16 16.90 -36.12
C ASP A 504 -14.92 18.27 -36.78
N SER A 505 -13.66 18.64 -36.99
CA SER A 505 -13.27 19.75 -37.85
C SER A 505 -13.02 19.20 -39.26
N THR A 506 -14.08 18.73 -39.92
CA THR A 506 -14.09 18.66 -41.38
C THR A 506 -14.46 20.03 -41.94
N GLU A 507 -13.53 20.98 -41.92
CA GLU A 507 -13.55 22.08 -42.88
C GLU A 507 -12.16 22.23 -43.49
N THR A 508 -12.06 21.71 -44.70
CA THR A 508 -11.09 22.04 -45.74
C THR A 508 -10.70 23.52 -45.71
N GLU A 509 -9.40 23.79 -45.58
CA GLU A 509 -8.81 25.09 -45.86
C GLU A 509 -9.21 25.57 -47.26
N ALA A 510 -9.96 26.67 -47.32
CA ALA A 510 -9.99 27.55 -48.48
C ALA A 510 -10.18 29.01 -48.01
N ASP A 511 -9.16 29.80 -48.38
CA ASP A 511 -9.13 31.25 -48.54
C ASP A 511 -8.86 32.17 -47.32
N GLU A 512 -7.68 32.80 -47.38
CA GLU A 512 -7.35 34.03 -46.66
C GLU A 512 -8.26 35.16 -47.15
N THR A 513 -8.93 35.87 -46.23
CA THR A 513 -8.97 37.34 -46.09
C THR A 513 -10.17 37.78 -45.25
N ALA A 514 -9.91 38.27 -44.03
CA ALA A 514 -10.50 39.49 -43.45
C ALA A 514 -10.20 39.54 -41.94
N ALA A 515 -9.36 40.49 -41.55
CA ALA A 515 -9.29 40.94 -40.17
C ALA A 515 -10.51 41.80 -39.84
N ALA A 516 -11.20 41.52 -38.72
CA ALA A 516 -11.68 42.51 -37.75
C ALA A 516 -12.51 41.87 -36.61
N THR A 517 -12.05 42.11 -35.39
CA THR A 517 -12.83 42.35 -34.16
C THR A 517 -13.92 41.34 -33.77
N ALA A 518 -13.57 40.42 -32.87
CA ALA A 518 -14.47 39.90 -31.85
C ALA A 518 -13.65 39.67 -30.57
N GLU A 519 -14.13 40.22 -29.46
CA GLU A 519 -13.62 39.92 -28.12
C GLU A 519 -13.70 38.41 -27.89
N ALA A 520 -12.57 37.83 -27.46
CA ALA A 520 -12.45 36.42 -27.19
C ALA A 520 -13.21 36.06 -25.90
N GLU A 521 -14.46 35.64 -26.03
CA GLU A 521 -15.00 34.70 -25.05
C GLU A 521 -14.23 33.39 -25.20
N THR A 522 -13.49 33.05 -24.15
CA THR A 522 -12.69 31.83 -24.09
C THR A 522 -13.65 30.67 -23.83
N PRO A 523 -13.83 29.68 -24.73
CA PRO A 523 -14.67 28.54 -24.42
C PRO A 523 -13.90 27.66 -23.42
N THR A 524 -14.25 27.77 -22.14
CA THR A 524 -13.78 26.85 -21.11
C THR A 524 -14.66 25.60 -21.23
N LEU A 525 -14.24 24.65 -22.07
CA LEU A 525 -14.92 23.36 -22.19
C LEU A 525 -14.53 22.49 -20.99
N THR A 526 -15.33 22.57 -19.93
CA THR A 526 -15.34 21.64 -18.80
C THR A 526 -15.75 20.25 -19.30
N PRO A 527 -15.07 19.16 -18.90
CA PRO A 527 -15.45 17.81 -19.30
C PRO A 527 -16.90 17.49 -18.88
N THR A 528 -17.65 16.83 -19.76
CA THR A 528 -19.03 16.40 -19.52
C THR A 528 -19.04 15.22 -18.55
N ILE A 529 -19.02 15.50 -17.25
CA ILE A 529 -19.33 14.48 -16.23
C ILE A 529 -20.85 14.24 -16.26
N THR A 530 -21.26 13.00 -16.52
CA THR A 530 -22.67 12.62 -16.52
C THR A 530 -23.26 12.72 -15.11
N ALA A 531 -24.43 13.37 -14.98
CA ALA A 531 -25.07 13.64 -13.70
C ALA A 531 -25.40 12.40 -12.84
N THR A 532 -25.35 11.20 -13.42
CA THR A 532 -25.58 9.92 -12.72
C THR A 532 -24.41 9.47 -11.84
N ASP A 533 -23.20 9.96 -12.09
CA ASP A 533 -21.98 9.55 -11.36
C ASP A 533 -21.57 10.56 -10.28
N LEU A 534 -22.24 11.71 -10.25
CA LEU A 534 -21.93 12.80 -9.34
C LEU A 534 -22.66 12.63 -8.01
N LEU A 535 -21.90 12.47 -6.92
CA LEU A 535 -22.45 12.54 -5.57
C LEU A 535 -22.80 13.99 -5.26
N ARG A 536 -24.07 14.22 -4.90
CA ARG A 536 -24.55 15.47 -4.32
C ARG A 536 -24.86 15.23 -2.86
N GLN A 537 -24.23 15.98 -1.97
CA GLN A 537 -24.39 15.81 -0.54
C GLN A 537 -24.50 17.15 0.17
N TRP A 538 -25.36 17.18 1.17
CA TRP A 538 -25.48 18.30 2.09
C TRP A 538 -24.39 18.23 3.14
N ALA A 539 -24.01 19.39 3.68
CA ALA A 539 -23.19 19.43 4.88
C ALA A 539 -23.85 18.58 5.98
N SER A 540 -23.04 17.78 6.68
CA SER A 540 -23.49 16.92 7.80
C SER A 540 -23.20 17.57 9.15
N GLU A 541 -22.17 18.40 9.22
CA GLU A 541 -21.79 19.16 10.41
C GLU A 541 -21.46 20.59 10.01
N ALA A 542 -21.67 21.53 10.93
CA ALA A 542 -21.34 22.92 10.74
C ALA A 542 -20.85 23.56 12.03
N ASN A 543 -19.89 24.45 11.91
CA ASN A 543 -19.37 25.30 12.97
C ASN A 543 -19.27 26.74 12.45
N ALA A 544 -19.49 27.72 13.30
CA ALA A 544 -19.36 29.12 12.89
C ALA A 544 -18.60 29.93 13.94
N SER A 545 -18.03 31.06 13.52
CA SER A 545 -17.44 32.04 14.43
C SER A 545 -18.43 32.56 15.47
N SER A 546 -19.70 32.70 15.10
CA SER A 546 -20.77 33.12 15.99
C SER A 546 -22.15 32.70 15.48
N TYR A 547 -23.19 32.89 16.28
CA TYR A 547 -24.59 32.74 15.86
C TYR A 547 -25.54 33.62 16.69
N TYR A 548 -26.65 34.09 16.09
CA TYR A 548 -27.59 35.07 16.65
C TYR A 548 -28.17 34.67 18.02
N ALA A 549 -28.74 33.46 18.07
CA ALA A 549 -29.38 32.91 19.25
C ALA A 549 -29.47 31.37 19.10
N PRO A 550 -29.80 30.62 20.17
CA PRO A 550 -29.83 29.15 20.13
C PRO A 550 -30.75 28.53 19.05
N ASP A 551 -31.62 29.32 18.45
CA ASP A 551 -32.51 29.00 17.34
C ASP A 551 -31.92 29.29 15.94
N TYR A 552 -30.78 29.97 15.82
CA TYR A 552 -30.03 30.14 14.56
C TYR A 552 -28.65 29.43 14.57
N PRO A 553 -28.50 28.21 15.12
CA PRO A 553 -27.20 27.58 15.26
C PRO A 553 -26.57 27.24 13.89
N PRO A 554 -25.25 27.05 13.81
CA PRO A 554 -24.58 26.64 12.57
C PRO A 554 -25.14 25.36 11.96
N SER A 555 -25.63 24.43 12.81
CA SER A 555 -26.30 23.20 12.37
C SER A 555 -27.53 23.46 11.51
N ASN A 556 -28.08 24.67 11.49
CA ASN A 556 -29.15 25.00 10.58
C ASN A 556 -28.70 25.06 9.12
N ALA A 557 -27.43 25.29 8.83
CA ALA A 557 -26.91 25.26 7.45
C ALA A 557 -26.63 23.82 6.93
N THR A 558 -26.97 22.78 7.70
CA THR A 558 -26.76 21.38 7.33
C THR A 558 -28.04 20.72 6.82
N GLY A 559 -27.90 19.62 6.08
CA GLY A 559 -29.03 18.94 5.45
C GLY A 559 -29.66 19.72 4.29
N PRO A 560 -30.78 19.26 3.75
CA PRO A 560 -31.47 19.95 2.66
C PRO A 560 -32.08 21.29 3.15
N PRO A 561 -32.28 22.25 2.22
CA PRO A 561 -32.90 23.55 2.52
C PRO A 561 -34.24 23.39 3.23
N ARG A 562 -34.47 24.16 4.29
CA ARG A 562 -35.71 24.12 5.10
C ARG A 562 -36.47 25.44 5.10
N VAL A 563 -35.95 26.49 4.48
CA VAL A 563 -36.61 27.79 4.40
C VAL A 563 -37.32 27.94 3.05
N GLU A 564 -38.64 28.16 3.08
CA GLU A 564 -39.42 28.41 1.88
C GLU A 564 -39.32 29.89 1.46
N GLY A 565 -38.83 30.14 0.25
CA GLY A 565 -38.77 31.49 -0.31
C GLY A 565 -37.78 32.41 0.39
N CYS A 566 -37.99 33.72 0.25
CA CYS A 566 -37.14 34.76 0.84
C CYS A 566 -37.73 35.20 2.17
N GLN A 567 -37.19 34.72 3.27
CA GLN A 567 -37.68 35.07 4.61
C GLN A 567 -36.60 34.84 5.68
N ASP A 568 -36.64 35.68 6.70
CA ASP A 568 -35.94 35.47 7.98
C ASP A 568 -36.55 34.23 8.67
N SER A 569 -35.70 33.28 9.04
CA SER A 569 -36.16 32.00 9.58
C SER A 569 -35.16 31.36 10.54
N PRO A 570 -35.62 30.89 11.73
CA PRO A 570 -34.80 30.12 12.66
C PRO A 570 -34.49 28.69 12.16
N ASN A 571 -34.79 28.36 10.90
CA ASN A 571 -34.34 27.13 10.27
C ASN A 571 -33.04 27.32 9.46
N ALA A 572 -32.54 28.55 9.35
CA ALA A 572 -31.26 28.93 8.75
C ALA A 572 -30.24 29.37 9.80
N TRP A 573 -28.96 29.45 9.42
CA TRP A 573 -27.91 30.04 10.26
C TRP A 573 -27.83 31.55 10.04
N ALA A 574 -27.61 32.31 11.13
CA ALA A 574 -27.37 33.75 11.12
C ALA A 574 -26.30 34.14 12.15
N ALA A 575 -25.52 35.18 11.84
CA ALA A 575 -24.47 35.73 12.69
C ALA A 575 -24.96 36.28 14.05
N ALA A 576 -24.10 36.30 15.07
CA ALA A 576 -24.42 36.89 16.37
C ALA A 576 -24.76 38.39 16.30
N GLU A 577 -23.94 39.13 15.55
CA GLU A 577 -24.07 40.57 15.40
C GLU A 577 -24.39 40.94 13.96
N PRO A 578 -25.15 42.04 13.75
CA PRO A 578 -25.36 42.53 12.41
C PRO A 578 -24.11 43.22 11.88
N ASN A 579 -23.95 43.23 10.55
CA ASN A 579 -22.83 43.88 9.86
C ASN A 579 -21.45 43.37 10.31
N SER A 580 -21.35 42.09 10.65
CA SER A 580 -20.10 41.43 11.07
C SER A 580 -19.37 40.74 9.92
N LEU A 581 -18.15 40.28 10.20
CA LEU A 581 -17.40 39.37 9.35
C LEU A 581 -17.41 38.00 10.02
N GLU A 582 -18.03 37.02 9.38
CA GLU A 582 -18.22 35.68 9.93
C GLU A 582 -17.59 34.61 9.07
N ILE A 583 -17.32 33.49 9.73
CA ILE A 583 -16.88 32.25 9.13
C ILE A 583 -17.94 31.19 9.43
N LEU A 584 -18.36 30.47 8.40
CA LEU A 584 -19.16 29.24 8.52
C LEU A 584 -18.39 28.09 7.88
N GLU A 585 -17.98 27.13 8.69
CA GLU A 585 -17.27 25.91 8.27
C GLU A 585 -18.25 24.73 8.25
N LEU A 586 -18.29 24.02 7.15
CA LEU A 586 -19.20 22.92 6.89
C LEU A 586 -18.40 21.66 6.55
N ARG A 587 -18.73 20.53 7.17
CA ARG A 587 -18.10 19.23 6.90
C ARG A 587 -19.08 18.29 6.21
N TYR A 588 -18.54 17.37 5.44
CA TYR A 588 -19.28 16.44 4.61
C TYR A 588 -18.95 14.99 4.98
N ALA A 589 -19.94 14.11 4.82
CA ALA A 589 -19.83 12.73 5.25
C ALA A 589 -18.90 11.90 4.34
N THR A 590 -18.88 12.21 3.04
CA THR A 590 -18.09 11.48 2.05
C THR A 590 -17.09 12.43 1.40
N PRO A 591 -15.77 12.20 1.51
CA PRO A 591 -14.79 12.96 0.74
C PRO A 591 -15.08 12.83 -0.76
N VAL A 592 -14.98 13.93 -1.52
CA VAL A 592 -15.21 13.89 -2.98
C VAL A 592 -14.17 14.68 -3.75
N PHE A 593 -13.78 14.23 -4.94
CA PHE A 593 -13.16 15.11 -5.93
C PHE A 593 -14.20 16.11 -6.41
N ALA A 594 -14.17 17.31 -5.82
CA ALA A 594 -15.23 18.29 -5.96
C ALA A 594 -15.23 18.96 -7.33
N VAL A 595 -16.42 19.27 -7.83
CA VAL A 595 -16.63 20.01 -9.09
C VAL A 595 -17.51 21.23 -8.91
N GLY A 596 -18.16 21.36 -7.75
CA GLY A 596 -18.97 22.51 -7.42
C GLY A 596 -19.46 22.57 -5.99
N VAL A 597 -19.88 23.77 -5.59
CA VAL A 597 -20.54 24.07 -4.31
C VAL A 597 -21.79 24.88 -4.61
N ILE A 598 -22.89 24.58 -3.92
CA ILE A 598 -24.14 25.34 -4.00
C ILE A 598 -24.50 25.86 -2.61
N VAL A 599 -24.66 27.17 -2.48
CA VAL A 599 -25.05 27.81 -1.21
C VAL A 599 -26.47 28.37 -1.33
N HIS A 600 -27.37 27.90 -0.47
CA HIS A 600 -28.74 28.38 -0.35
C HIS A 600 -28.80 29.51 0.68
N GLN A 601 -29.15 30.71 0.21
CA GLN A 601 -29.26 31.91 1.04
C GLN A 601 -30.72 32.35 1.13
N SER A 602 -31.31 32.32 2.33
CA SER A 602 -32.75 32.52 2.56
C SER A 602 -33.14 33.97 2.83
N PHE A 603 -32.23 34.79 3.38
CA PHE A 603 -32.51 36.15 3.80
C PHE A 603 -31.30 37.08 3.59
N ASN A 604 -31.54 38.27 3.04
CA ASN A 604 -30.53 39.26 2.64
C ASN A 604 -29.26 38.65 2.00
N PRO A 605 -29.39 37.90 0.89
CA PRO A 605 -28.28 37.18 0.28
C PRO A 605 -27.26 38.10 -0.40
N GLY A 606 -26.08 37.56 -0.73
CA GLY A 606 -25.03 38.23 -1.53
C GLY A 606 -23.77 38.66 -0.78
N PHE A 607 -23.69 38.39 0.52
CA PHE A 607 -22.57 38.82 1.37
C PHE A 607 -21.46 37.76 1.55
N ILE A 608 -21.54 36.63 0.85
CA ILE A 608 -20.44 35.67 0.78
C ILE A 608 -19.31 36.31 -0.03
N SER A 609 -18.21 36.64 0.62
CA SER A 609 -17.04 37.26 -0.04
C SER A 609 -16.03 36.22 -0.50
N GLN A 610 -16.04 35.02 0.10
CA GLN A 610 -15.09 33.96 -0.24
C GLN A 610 -15.68 32.57 0.04
N ILE A 611 -15.35 31.60 -0.81
CA ILE A 611 -15.56 30.17 -0.54
C ILE A 611 -14.23 29.44 -0.68
N GLU A 612 -13.91 28.64 0.32
CA GLU A 612 -12.72 27.80 0.37
C GLU A 612 -13.08 26.32 0.54
N LEU A 613 -12.33 25.46 -0.11
CA LEU A 613 -12.39 24.01 0.04
C LEU A 613 -11.20 23.51 0.84
N PHE A 614 -11.43 22.52 1.70
CA PHE A 614 -10.39 21.86 2.48
C PHE A 614 -10.27 20.39 2.07
N ASP A 615 -9.06 19.99 1.70
CA ASP A 615 -8.76 18.59 1.39
C ASP A 615 -8.56 17.74 2.65
N GLU A 616 -8.38 16.42 2.48
CA GLU A 616 -8.15 15.48 3.57
C GLU A 616 -6.86 15.75 4.39
N ARG A 617 -5.93 16.56 3.87
CA ARG A 617 -4.71 16.98 4.56
C ARG A 617 -4.86 18.35 5.23
N GLY A 618 -6.02 19.00 5.09
CA GLY A 618 -6.31 20.32 5.64
C GLY A 618 -5.82 21.49 4.79
N ASN A 619 -5.39 21.26 3.54
CA ASN A 619 -5.00 22.35 2.65
C ASN A 619 -6.23 23.08 2.14
N ALA A 620 -6.20 24.41 2.22
CA ALA A 620 -7.27 25.28 1.75
C ALA A 620 -7.05 25.72 0.30
N SER A 621 -8.11 25.71 -0.51
CA SER A 621 -8.12 26.27 -1.87
C SER A 621 -9.30 27.20 -2.05
N VAL A 622 -9.05 28.40 -2.58
CA VAL A 622 -10.09 29.41 -2.82
C VAL A 622 -10.75 29.11 -4.16
N ILE A 623 -12.07 28.92 -4.17
CA ILE A 623 -12.83 28.64 -5.40
C ILE A 623 -13.81 29.76 -5.79
N TYR A 624 -14.04 30.70 -4.87
CA TYR A 624 -14.88 31.86 -5.11
C TYR A 624 -14.34 33.06 -4.34
N SER A 625 -14.39 34.23 -4.98
CA SER A 625 -14.11 35.52 -4.35
C SER A 625 -14.96 36.59 -5.03
N ALA A 626 -15.64 37.42 -4.24
CA ALA A 626 -16.47 38.51 -4.74
C ALA A 626 -16.54 39.67 -3.73
N GLU A 627 -16.85 40.87 -4.24
CA GLU A 627 -17.14 42.03 -3.40
C GLU A 627 -18.52 41.84 -2.74
N PRO A 628 -18.61 41.86 -1.40
CA PRO A 628 -19.86 41.61 -0.68
C PRO A 628 -20.89 42.72 -0.89
N ALA A 629 -22.08 42.37 -1.37
CA ALA A 629 -23.18 43.31 -1.59
C ALA A 629 -24.54 42.61 -1.53
N LEU A 630 -25.59 43.35 -1.14
CA LEU A 630 -26.95 42.81 -1.15
C LEU A 630 -27.36 42.42 -2.58
N SER A 631 -27.79 41.18 -2.73
CA SER A 631 -28.30 40.64 -4.00
C SER A 631 -29.78 41.04 -4.21
N GLU A 632 -30.12 41.35 -5.46
CA GLU A 632 -31.52 41.60 -5.87
C GLU A 632 -32.34 40.30 -5.99
N GLN A 633 -31.68 39.14 -6.00
CA GLN A 633 -32.32 37.82 -6.04
C GLN A 633 -32.46 37.28 -4.63
N CYS A 634 -33.69 37.00 -4.18
CA CYS A 634 -33.94 36.37 -2.89
C CYS A 634 -35.14 35.42 -2.98
N PRO A 635 -35.04 34.16 -2.50
CA PRO A 635 -33.82 33.51 -2.01
C PRO A 635 -32.79 33.38 -3.14
N GLN A 636 -31.52 33.22 -2.80
CA GLN A 636 -30.45 33.06 -3.79
C GLN A 636 -29.82 31.68 -3.69
N LEU A 637 -29.68 31.01 -4.82
CA LEU A 637 -28.77 29.89 -4.98
C LEU A 637 -27.46 30.41 -5.58
N LEU A 638 -26.40 30.42 -4.79
CA LEU A 638 -25.06 30.70 -5.31
C LEU A 638 -24.43 29.38 -5.76
N GLU A 639 -24.45 29.14 -7.06
CA GLU A 639 -23.81 27.98 -7.68
C GLU A 639 -22.39 28.37 -8.12
N VAL A 640 -21.40 27.67 -7.59
CA VAL A 640 -19.99 27.83 -7.99
C VAL A 640 -19.48 26.51 -8.56
N THR A 641 -19.18 26.50 -9.85
CA THR A 641 -18.60 25.36 -10.56
C THR A 641 -17.14 25.61 -10.90
N PHE A 642 -16.31 24.59 -10.83
CA PHE A 642 -14.87 24.67 -11.11
C PHE A 642 -14.36 23.35 -11.70
N PRO A 643 -13.18 23.34 -12.35
CA PRO A 643 -12.54 22.10 -12.76
C PRO A 643 -12.38 21.16 -11.56
N GLN A 644 -12.57 19.86 -11.77
CA GLN A 644 -12.48 18.88 -10.68
C GLN A 644 -11.20 19.07 -9.85
N THR A 645 -11.34 19.03 -8.52
CA THR A 645 -10.20 19.07 -7.62
C THR A 645 -9.30 17.85 -7.81
N LEU A 646 -8.00 18.03 -7.58
CA LEU A 646 -7.05 16.91 -7.60
C LEU A 646 -7.19 16.06 -6.34
N ASN A 647 -7.34 16.70 -5.18
CA ASN A 647 -7.54 16.01 -3.91
C ASN A 647 -9.03 15.95 -3.56
N ARG A 648 -9.42 14.95 -2.76
CA ARG A 648 -10.77 14.87 -2.22
C ARG A 648 -10.99 15.94 -1.15
N ILE A 649 -12.17 16.55 -1.19
CA ILE A 649 -12.61 17.63 -0.32
C ILE A 649 -13.51 17.09 0.78
N VAL A 650 -13.25 17.53 2.00
CA VAL A 650 -13.98 17.11 3.22
C VAL A 650 -14.71 18.24 3.91
N ALA A 651 -14.34 19.49 3.62
CA ALA A 651 -14.99 20.66 4.21
C ALA A 651 -15.02 21.87 3.27
N VAL A 652 -16.00 22.73 3.49
CA VAL A 652 -16.20 24.02 2.82
C VAL A 652 -16.21 25.10 3.90
N ARG A 653 -15.51 26.21 3.66
CA ARG A 653 -15.60 27.41 4.49
C ARG A 653 -16.18 28.55 3.67
N LEU A 654 -17.20 29.19 4.24
CA LEU A 654 -17.75 30.44 3.74
C LEU A 654 -17.20 31.58 4.59
N THR A 655 -16.74 32.65 3.93
CA THR A 655 -16.50 33.94 4.57
C THR A 655 -17.68 34.85 4.21
N ILE A 656 -18.41 35.31 5.22
CA ILE A 656 -19.60 36.15 5.06
C ILE A 656 -19.28 37.54 5.62
N ASP A 657 -19.17 38.54 4.74
CA ASP A 657 -18.82 39.91 5.10
C ASP A 657 -20.04 40.83 4.98
N GLN A 658 -20.74 41.05 6.09
CA GLN A 658 -21.99 41.80 6.14
C GLN A 658 -21.77 43.30 6.41
N ARG A 659 -20.53 43.72 6.68
CA ARG A 659 -20.14 45.11 7.00
C ARG A 659 -20.65 46.17 6.00
N PRO A 660 -20.79 45.86 4.69
CA PRO A 660 -21.32 46.83 3.72
C PRO A 660 -22.82 47.14 3.84
N GLY A 661 -23.61 46.37 4.61
CA GLY A 661 -24.99 46.78 4.95
C GLY A 661 -26.10 45.72 4.90
N ALA A 662 -25.82 44.46 5.23
CA ALA A 662 -26.84 43.39 5.27
C ALA A 662 -27.82 43.50 6.46
N ASN A 663 -27.43 44.21 7.52
CA ASN A 663 -27.92 43.93 8.88
C ASN A 663 -27.63 42.46 9.25
N TRP A 664 -28.52 41.50 8.94
CA TRP A 664 -28.26 40.05 9.01
C TRP A 664 -28.55 39.37 7.67
N SER A 665 -27.66 38.48 7.24
CA SER A 665 -27.83 37.54 6.13
C SER A 665 -27.92 36.10 6.66
N GLU A 666 -28.67 35.24 5.98
CA GLU A 666 -28.91 33.86 6.41
C GLU A 666 -28.48 32.80 5.39
N ILE A 667 -27.89 31.72 5.88
CA ILE A 667 -27.53 30.52 5.11
C ILE A 667 -28.41 29.36 5.53
N ASP A 668 -29.22 28.84 4.60
CA ASP A 668 -30.17 27.74 4.84
C ASP A 668 -29.52 26.37 4.64
N ALA A 669 -28.70 26.22 3.59
CA ALA A 669 -28.03 24.95 3.30
C ALA A 669 -26.81 25.14 2.40
N VAL A 670 -25.85 24.21 2.51
CA VAL A 670 -24.71 24.13 1.59
C VAL A 670 -24.57 22.71 1.05
N GLU A 671 -24.49 22.60 -0.27
CA GLU A 671 -24.34 21.36 -1.01
C GLU A 671 -22.93 21.30 -1.62
N LEU A 672 -22.27 20.14 -1.49
CA LEU A 672 -21.02 19.81 -2.17
C LEU A 672 -21.29 18.76 -3.24
N LEU A 673 -20.73 18.99 -4.42
CA LEU A 673 -20.89 18.12 -5.58
C LEU A 673 -19.51 17.59 -6.00
N GLY A 674 -19.39 16.28 -6.19
CA GLY A 674 -18.14 15.66 -6.64
C GLY A 674 -18.22 14.16 -6.84
N LEU A 675 -17.11 13.57 -7.29
CA LEU A 675 -16.96 12.12 -7.41
C LEU A 675 -16.43 11.55 -6.09
N PRO A 676 -17.04 10.49 -5.51
CA PRO A 676 -16.64 9.90 -4.23
C PRO A 676 -15.28 9.18 -4.26
#